data_AF-A0A0D9XCV4-F1
#
_entry.id   AF-A0A0D9XCV4-F1
#
_cell.length_a   1.000
_cell.length_b   1.000
_cell.length_c   1.000
_cell.angle_alpha   90.00
_cell.angle_beta   90.00
_cell.angle_gamma   90.00
#
_symmetry.space_group_name_H-M   'P 1'
#
loop_
_entity.id
_entity.type
_entity.pdbx_description
1 polymer ?
#
loop_
_entity_poly.entity_id
_entity_poly.type
_entity_poly.pdbx_seq_one_letter_code
_entity_poly.pdbx_strand_id
1 'polypeptide(L)'
;MAQLPFFVAVVLGGVASVVVGQQPGFLSIDCGLEANFSGYPDADNGGIFFVSDEPYISSGENHRVAAGQETGRLRPDTTVRSFPSGMRNCYSLPTVAGAKYLVRVVSFYGNYDGKNISSTLQFDLHIGANYWDTVYGDGDEVHEAMFVAWASWAPVCLVNTGQGIPFVSSVELRPLDDEMYPHVMANQSMRMYLRRSLGPTNAYVTREEEIGAAEVGNAEADGCCRARMAWVGARMQFPDDQYDRYWWEMTSNPLWANLSTSSNVQQESSFKLPSAVLRKAITVAGNGTMLNITWEDQTLRQFMAFAHFSDFQNSKLRQFNVYFNTDQPFPYTAPYLADGCVYSSHWYRAIDGKFNITVAATAKSVLPPMFNAFEIYTLITHDSRTTFSKDFDAIMAIKLEYKVEKNWMGDPCFPTKFAWDGVKCRTTSDNISRIISINLSGNQLNGPIPDSLCTMNAGSFIFRLPMHNECKGFSFCVIIRHMTIELDFYTKLNPTILCNFSYDSNQDMCNKTSPSSSRNRAATLAISIAAPVLVVAVLGVAYLIWRLKRKPNISAENPPMGPGPTNAPGNEKYHWDHLQKNENRQFTYEELEKFTDNFQQLIGEGGFGRVYHGCLEGSTEVAVKMLSGTSSTGLNGFLAEVESLTKVHHKNLVSLVGYCSEKAHLALVYEYMARGNLFDHLRGKAAGGETLNWAIRVRVLLDAAQGLDYLHKGCNRSIIHRDVKTSNILLGQSLQAKIADFGLSRTYLSDTQSHMSATVAGSMGYIDPEYYQTGWITESSDVYSFGVVLLEVATGELPILQGHGHIVQRVKQYVAVGDIRSIADERLSGNYDVNSMWKVVEIALMCTESVAARRPSMATVVAQLKESLALEEAREDGGLHANSAGDAVAMLPTTFGPSAR
;
A
#
# COMPACT_ATOMS: atom_id res chain seq x y z
N MET A 1 -31.51 -36.58 26.81
CA MET A 1 -32.48 -35.51 26.49
C MET A 1 -31.73 -34.19 26.58
N ALA A 2 -31.11 -33.75 25.48
CA ALA A 2 -30.52 -32.42 25.29
C ALA A 2 -30.21 -32.24 23.80
N GLN A 3 -30.53 -31.07 23.27
CA GLN A 3 -30.82 -30.77 21.87
C GLN A 3 -29.56 -30.58 20.99
N LEU A 4 -29.61 -31.10 19.77
CA LEU A 4 -28.73 -30.77 18.64
C LEU A 4 -29.11 -29.39 18.06
N PRO A 5 -28.15 -28.53 17.67
CA PRO A 5 -28.40 -27.52 16.66
C PRO A 5 -28.11 -28.11 15.26
N PHE A 6 -29.16 -28.21 14.45
CA PHE A 6 -29.10 -28.48 13.02
C PHE A 6 -28.45 -27.28 12.31
N PHE A 7 -27.21 -27.41 11.83
CA PHE A 7 -26.71 -26.56 10.76
C PHE A 7 -27.30 -27.08 9.45
N VAL A 8 -28.27 -26.34 8.90
CA VAL A 8 -28.75 -26.55 7.53
C VAL A 8 -27.63 -26.18 6.59
N ALA A 9 -27.06 -27.19 5.92
CA ALA A 9 -26.23 -27.00 4.75
C ALA A 9 -27.09 -26.36 3.65
N VAL A 10 -26.92 -25.06 3.44
CA VAL A 10 -27.36 -24.42 2.20
C VAL A 10 -26.36 -24.84 1.13
N VAL A 11 -26.71 -25.91 0.41
CA VAL A 11 -26.09 -26.23 -0.88
C VAL A 11 -26.55 -25.15 -1.86
N LEU A 12 -25.77 -24.07 -1.95
CA LEU A 12 -25.83 -23.20 -3.12
C LEU A 12 -25.14 -23.93 -4.27
N GLY A 13 -25.88 -24.83 -4.91
CA GLY A 13 -25.71 -25.12 -6.33
C GLY A 13 -26.12 -23.87 -7.12
N GLY A 14 -25.30 -22.82 -7.02
CA GLY A 14 -25.37 -21.67 -7.90
C GLY A 14 -24.43 -21.94 -9.06
N VAL A 15 -24.98 -22.06 -10.26
CA VAL A 15 -24.23 -21.82 -11.49
C VAL A 15 -23.42 -20.54 -11.25
N ALA A 16 -22.10 -20.61 -11.34
CA ALA A 16 -21.28 -19.41 -11.34
C ALA A 16 -21.64 -18.62 -12.59
N SER A 17 -22.67 -17.78 -12.49
CA SER A 17 -22.84 -16.65 -13.37
C SER A 17 -21.60 -15.81 -13.14
N VAL A 18 -20.67 -15.87 -14.09
CA VAL A 18 -19.58 -14.91 -14.21
C VAL A 18 -20.23 -13.52 -14.11
N VAL A 19 -19.97 -12.79 -13.03
CA VAL A 19 -20.39 -11.38 -12.91
C VAL A 19 -19.55 -10.64 -13.94
N VAL A 20 -20.17 -10.23 -15.05
CA VAL A 20 -19.47 -9.67 -16.22
C VAL A 20 -18.96 -8.24 -15.98
N GLY A 21 -19.40 -7.54 -14.92
CA GLY A 21 -19.17 -6.09 -14.76
C GLY A 21 -18.09 -5.61 -13.77
N GLN A 22 -17.62 -6.39 -12.79
CA GLN A 22 -16.73 -5.86 -11.75
C GLN A 22 -15.25 -6.20 -12.00
N GLN A 23 -14.48 -5.20 -12.45
CA GLN A 23 -13.02 -5.31 -12.54
C GLN A 23 -12.36 -5.18 -11.15
N PRO A 24 -11.17 -5.77 -10.94
CA PRO A 24 -10.39 -5.56 -9.72
C PRO A 24 -10.16 -4.06 -9.46
N GLY A 25 -10.42 -3.62 -8.23
CA GLY A 25 -10.21 -2.22 -7.81
C GLY A 25 -11.39 -1.28 -8.06
N PHE A 26 -12.51 -1.74 -8.61
CA PHE A 26 -13.74 -0.94 -8.66
C PHE A 26 -14.28 -0.72 -7.25
N LEU A 27 -14.65 0.53 -6.95
CA LEU A 27 -15.36 0.91 -5.73
C LEU A 27 -16.64 1.63 -6.13
N SER A 28 -17.78 1.08 -5.74
CA SER A 28 -19.10 1.67 -5.98
C SER A 28 -19.81 1.83 -4.64
N ILE A 29 -20.08 3.07 -4.27
CA ILE A 29 -20.65 3.43 -2.97
C ILE A 29 -22.09 3.87 -3.20
N ASP A 30 -23.02 3.18 -2.53
CA ASP A 30 -24.42 3.58 -2.42
C ASP A 30 -24.55 4.52 -1.21
N CYS A 31 -24.81 5.79 -1.48
CA CYS A 31 -24.81 6.83 -0.48
C CYS A 31 -26.16 6.88 0.26
N GLY A 32 -26.11 6.76 1.58
CA GLY A 32 -27.30 6.66 2.43
C GLY A 32 -27.77 5.23 2.68
N LEU A 33 -27.09 4.22 2.14
CA LEU A 33 -27.33 2.81 2.49
C LEU A 33 -26.94 2.54 3.96
N GLU A 34 -27.82 1.89 4.71
CA GLU A 34 -27.58 1.56 6.12
C GLU A 34 -26.36 0.63 6.30
N ALA A 35 -25.60 0.85 7.38
CA ALA A 35 -24.34 0.13 7.67
C ALA A 35 -24.53 -1.37 7.99
N ASN A 36 -25.76 -1.81 8.25
CA ASN A 36 -26.10 -3.22 8.47
C ASN A 36 -26.09 -4.05 7.17
N PHE A 37 -26.08 -3.40 6.00
CA PHE A 37 -25.96 -4.08 4.71
C PHE A 37 -24.49 -4.25 4.34
N SER A 38 -24.06 -5.49 4.10
CA SER A 38 -22.72 -5.82 3.58
C SER A 38 -22.49 -5.43 2.11
N GLY A 39 -23.40 -4.62 1.53
CA GLY A 39 -23.48 -4.33 0.11
C GLY A 39 -24.35 -5.30 -0.68
N TYR A 40 -24.55 -5.01 -1.97
CA TYR A 40 -25.36 -5.83 -2.88
C TYR A 40 -24.84 -5.73 -4.33
N PRO A 41 -24.98 -6.79 -5.14
CA PRO A 41 -24.81 -6.68 -6.58
C PRO A 41 -26.02 -5.97 -7.18
N ASP A 42 -25.79 -4.93 -7.97
CA ASP A 42 -26.82 -4.29 -8.76
C ASP A 42 -27.11 -5.13 -10.01
N ALA A 43 -28.21 -5.88 -9.96
CA ALA A 43 -28.63 -6.73 -11.07
C ALA A 43 -28.99 -5.94 -12.33
N ASP A 44 -29.40 -4.67 -12.18
CA ASP A 44 -29.79 -3.79 -13.28
C ASP A 44 -28.56 -3.10 -13.90
N ASN A 45 -27.44 -3.03 -13.18
CA ASN A 45 -26.16 -2.47 -13.63
C ASN A 45 -25.08 -3.55 -13.79
N GLY A 46 -25.35 -4.58 -14.60
CA GLY A 46 -24.35 -5.58 -15.00
C GLY A 46 -23.76 -6.43 -13.86
N GLY A 47 -24.37 -6.39 -12.67
CA GLY A 47 -23.91 -7.09 -11.46
C GLY A 47 -22.83 -6.35 -10.67
N ILE A 48 -22.59 -5.06 -10.90
CA ILE A 48 -21.63 -4.25 -10.13
C ILE A 48 -22.01 -4.25 -8.64
N PHE A 49 -21.04 -4.53 -7.77
CA PHE A 49 -21.28 -4.60 -6.33
C PHE A 49 -21.18 -3.22 -5.67
N PHE A 50 -22.27 -2.77 -5.05
CA PHE A 50 -22.34 -1.53 -4.29
C PHE A 50 -22.18 -1.79 -2.79
N VAL A 51 -21.44 -0.92 -2.09
CA VAL A 51 -21.21 -0.97 -0.64
C VAL A 51 -21.81 0.27 0.05
N SER A 52 -22.02 0.18 1.37
CA SER A 52 -22.41 1.35 2.17
C SER A 52 -21.30 2.41 2.22
N ASP A 53 -21.69 3.67 2.38
CA ASP A 53 -20.79 4.82 2.46
C ASP A 53 -20.14 5.06 3.82
N GLU A 54 -20.62 4.41 4.88
CA GLU A 54 -20.18 4.62 6.26
C GLU A 54 -18.64 4.53 6.46
N PRO A 55 -17.89 3.63 5.79
CA PRO A 55 -16.43 3.60 5.90
C PRO A 55 -15.71 4.78 5.26
N TYR A 56 -16.38 5.53 4.37
CA TYR A 56 -15.75 6.53 3.50
C TYR A 56 -16.12 7.96 3.89
N ILE A 57 -17.18 8.15 4.69
CA ILE A 57 -17.62 9.46 5.16
C ILE A 57 -18.16 9.38 6.59
N SER A 58 -17.82 10.37 7.41
CA SER A 58 -18.13 10.39 8.85
C SER A 58 -19.27 11.35 9.24
N SER A 59 -19.94 11.97 8.26
CA SER A 59 -20.96 13.00 8.48
C SER A 59 -22.17 12.80 7.56
N GLY A 60 -23.23 13.58 7.79
CA GLY A 60 -24.44 13.58 6.99
C GLY A 60 -25.52 12.63 7.51
N GLU A 61 -26.68 12.69 6.88
CA GLU A 61 -27.90 11.99 7.25
C GLU A 61 -28.37 11.09 6.10
N ASN A 62 -28.78 9.86 6.41
CA ASN A 62 -29.29 8.93 5.43
C ASN A 62 -30.76 9.19 5.16
N HIS A 63 -31.14 9.22 3.89
CA HIS A 63 -32.50 9.39 3.42
C HIS A 63 -32.81 8.41 2.29
N ARG A 64 -34.09 8.32 1.99
CA ARG A 64 -34.61 7.66 0.80
C ARG A 64 -35.39 8.68 -0.02
N VAL A 65 -35.35 8.57 -1.34
CA VAL A 65 -36.16 9.42 -2.21
C VAL A 65 -37.65 9.18 -1.96
N ALA A 66 -38.50 10.14 -2.36
CA ALA A 66 -39.94 9.99 -2.21
C ALA A 66 -40.45 8.79 -3.04
N ALA A 67 -41.40 8.01 -2.51
CA ALA A 67 -41.88 6.77 -3.14
C ALA A 67 -42.35 6.93 -4.61
N GLY A 68 -42.94 8.08 -4.96
CA GLY A 68 -43.34 8.39 -6.33
C GLY A 68 -42.19 8.70 -7.30
N GLN A 69 -40.95 8.80 -6.80
CA GLN A 69 -39.74 9.14 -7.55
C GLN A 69 -38.82 7.94 -7.79
N GLU A 70 -39.12 6.77 -7.22
CA GLU A 70 -38.30 5.54 -7.32
C GLU A 70 -38.50 4.78 -8.63
N THR A 71 -39.63 5.00 -9.32
CA THR A 71 -39.99 4.23 -10.51
C THR A 71 -38.98 4.48 -11.64
N GLY A 72 -38.39 3.42 -12.19
CA GLY A 72 -37.42 3.50 -13.28
C GLY A 72 -36.03 3.99 -12.84
N ARG A 73 -35.71 3.94 -11.55
CA ARG A 73 -34.39 4.31 -11.01
C ARG A 73 -33.52 3.09 -10.77
N LEU A 74 -32.21 3.26 -10.97
CA LEU A 74 -31.24 2.31 -10.46
C LEU A 74 -31.32 2.32 -8.94
N ARG A 75 -31.15 1.15 -8.33
CA ARG A 75 -31.20 1.01 -6.87
C ARG A 75 -30.32 2.03 -6.11
N PRO A 76 -29.04 2.27 -6.48
CA PRO A 76 -28.20 3.26 -5.80
C PRO A 76 -28.70 4.71 -5.95
N ASP A 77 -29.60 5.00 -6.88
CA ASP A 77 -30.19 6.34 -7.02
C ASP A 77 -31.36 6.57 -6.04
N THR A 78 -31.88 5.52 -5.40
CA THR A 78 -33.07 5.60 -4.52
C THR A 78 -32.75 5.96 -3.08
N THR A 79 -31.49 5.83 -2.70
CA THR A 79 -30.91 6.19 -1.41
C THR A 79 -30.09 7.45 -1.58
N VAL A 80 -30.10 8.30 -0.55
CA VAL A 80 -29.44 9.60 -0.58
C VAL A 80 -28.78 9.87 0.76
N ARG A 81 -27.52 10.31 0.76
CA ARG A 81 -26.92 10.98 1.91
C ARG A 81 -27.01 12.48 1.74
N SER A 82 -27.56 13.17 2.74
CA SER A 82 -27.64 14.64 2.80
C SER A 82 -26.67 15.23 3.83
N PHE A 83 -26.27 16.49 3.65
CA PHE A 83 -25.31 17.17 4.53
C PHE A 83 -25.86 18.51 5.04
N PRO A 84 -26.79 18.50 6.02
CA PRO A 84 -27.38 19.73 6.56
C PRO A 84 -26.40 20.56 7.39
N SER A 85 -25.31 19.95 7.85
CA SER A 85 -24.26 20.60 8.63
C SER A 85 -22.90 20.50 7.94
N GLY A 86 -22.02 21.46 8.25
CA GLY A 86 -20.70 21.58 7.65
C GLY A 86 -20.72 22.29 6.30
N MET A 87 -19.72 23.14 6.06
CA MET A 87 -19.57 23.82 4.76
C MET A 87 -18.94 22.92 3.68
N ARG A 88 -18.19 21.89 4.08
CA ARG A 88 -17.49 20.95 3.21
C ARG A 88 -17.59 19.55 3.81
N ASN A 89 -18.13 18.61 3.04
CA ASN A 89 -18.24 17.20 3.43
C ASN A 89 -17.58 16.36 2.35
N CYS A 90 -16.66 15.46 2.71
CA CYS A 90 -15.83 14.77 1.73
C CYS A 90 -15.80 13.26 1.95
N TYR A 91 -16.01 12.52 0.87
CA TYR A 91 -15.73 11.10 0.79
C TYR A 91 -14.23 10.90 0.68
N SER A 92 -13.67 10.03 1.51
CA SER A 92 -12.26 9.66 1.47
C SER A 92 -12.11 8.39 0.64
N LEU A 93 -11.80 8.51 -0.65
CA LEU A 93 -11.71 7.36 -1.54
C LEU A 93 -10.29 6.76 -1.51
N PRO A 94 -10.12 5.45 -1.31
CA PRO A 94 -8.79 4.82 -1.31
C PRO A 94 -8.21 4.81 -2.72
N THR A 95 -6.94 5.20 -2.84
CA THR A 95 -6.24 5.29 -4.14
C THR A 95 -4.78 4.85 -4.04
N VAL A 96 -4.18 4.52 -5.18
CA VAL A 96 -2.73 4.31 -5.30
C VAL A 96 -2.10 5.57 -5.90
N ALA A 97 -1.20 6.23 -5.15
CA ALA A 97 -0.51 7.42 -5.63
C ALA A 97 0.21 7.16 -6.97
N GLY A 98 -0.01 8.04 -7.95
CA GLY A 98 0.51 7.94 -9.31
C GLY A 98 -0.43 7.24 -10.31
N ALA A 99 -1.40 6.45 -9.85
CA ALA A 99 -2.34 5.78 -10.74
C ALA A 99 -3.47 6.72 -11.21
N LYS A 100 -4.04 6.44 -12.38
CA LYS A 100 -5.16 7.17 -12.98
C LYS A 100 -6.50 6.59 -12.54
N TYR A 101 -7.46 7.46 -12.28
CA TYR A 101 -8.81 7.08 -11.91
C TYR A 101 -9.85 7.92 -12.64
N LEU A 102 -10.97 7.30 -13.00
CA LEU A 102 -12.24 7.96 -13.22
C LEU A 102 -13.01 7.95 -11.91
N VAL A 103 -13.51 9.11 -11.51
CA VAL A 103 -14.43 9.28 -10.39
C VAL A 103 -15.76 9.80 -10.91
N ARG A 104 -16.84 9.25 -10.37
CA ARG A 104 -18.21 9.62 -10.70
C ARG A 104 -18.98 9.95 -9.43
N VAL A 105 -19.75 11.03 -9.51
CA VAL A 105 -20.74 11.42 -8.51
C VAL A 105 -22.09 11.46 -9.21
N VAL A 106 -23.06 10.72 -8.65
CA VAL A 106 -24.46 10.76 -9.08
C VAL A 106 -25.28 11.42 -7.98
N SER A 107 -26.00 12.47 -8.33
CA SER A 107 -26.84 13.23 -7.41
C SER A 107 -28.25 13.27 -7.95
N PHE A 108 -29.15 12.47 -7.36
CA PHE A 108 -30.58 12.53 -7.62
C PHE A 108 -31.33 13.05 -6.39
N TYR A 109 -31.95 14.23 -6.51
CA TYR A 109 -32.66 14.86 -5.39
C TYR A 109 -33.88 14.03 -4.94
N GLY A 110 -34.66 13.51 -5.88
CA GLY A 110 -35.80 12.62 -5.60
C GLY A 110 -36.81 13.12 -4.56
N ASN A 111 -36.82 14.44 -4.27
CA ASN A 111 -37.60 15.05 -3.19
C ASN A 111 -37.45 14.33 -1.84
N TYR A 112 -36.22 13.90 -1.49
CA TYR A 112 -35.94 13.12 -0.27
C TYR A 112 -36.37 13.82 1.02
N ASP A 113 -36.43 15.17 1.02
CA ASP A 113 -36.82 15.98 2.18
C ASP A 113 -38.24 16.56 2.10
N GLY A 114 -39.00 16.22 1.06
CA GLY A 114 -40.40 16.63 0.89
C GLY A 114 -40.61 18.12 0.56
N LYS A 115 -39.56 18.91 0.28
CA LYS A 115 -39.66 20.36 0.08
C LYS A 115 -39.96 20.80 -1.36
N ASN A 116 -39.74 19.94 -2.35
CA ASN A 116 -39.90 20.27 -3.77
C ASN A 116 -39.09 21.51 -4.23
N ILE A 117 -37.86 21.67 -3.73
CA ILE A 117 -37.01 22.85 -3.99
C ILE A 117 -35.87 22.58 -5.00
N SER A 118 -36.04 21.56 -5.85
CA SER A 118 -35.04 21.10 -6.83
C SER A 118 -34.41 22.25 -7.63
N SER A 119 -35.23 23.17 -8.14
CA SER A 119 -34.80 24.26 -9.02
C SER A 119 -33.94 25.35 -8.36
N THR A 120 -33.89 25.40 -7.04
CA THR A 120 -33.07 26.36 -6.29
C THR A 120 -31.83 25.74 -5.66
N LEU A 121 -31.72 24.41 -5.71
CA LEU A 121 -30.67 23.70 -5.01
C LEU A 121 -29.37 23.78 -5.80
N GLN A 122 -28.30 24.26 -5.15
CA GLN A 122 -26.97 24.35 -5.74
C GLN A 122 -25.89 24.03 -4.70
N PHE A 123 -24.87 23.27 -5.09
CA PHE A 123 -23.64 23.07 -4.32
C PHE A 123 -22.48 22.67 -5.23
N ASP A 124 -21.24 22.85 -4.77
CA ASP A 124 -20.05 22.61 -5.58
C ASP A 124 -19.41 21.25 -5.26
N LEU A 125 -18.96 20.55 -6.29
CA LEU A 125 -18.08 19.39 -6.21
C LEU A 125 -16.63 19.85 -6.30
N HIS A 126 -15.78 19.26 -5.47
CA HIS A 126 -14.34 19.43 -5.52
C HIS A 126 -13.66 18.07 -5.52
N ILE A 127 -12.52 17.99 -6.20
CA ILE A 127 -11.58 16.88 -6.11
C ILE A 127 -10.29 17.37 -5.47
N GLY A 128 -9.95 16.86 -4.28
CA GLY A 128 -8.89 17.47 -3.49
C GLY A 128 -9.26 18.88 -3.06
N ALA A 129 -8.35 19.82 -3.34
CA ALA A 129 -8.58 21.24 -3.15
C ALA A 129 -9.20 21.93 -4.37
N ASN A 130 -9.29 21.24 -5.52
CA ASN A 130 -9.65 21.85 -6.80
C ASN A 130 -11.16 21.78 -7.05
N TYR A 131 -11.72 22.90 -7.53
CA TYR A 131 -13.12 22.95 -7.98
C TYR A 131 -13.31 22.04 -9.19
N TRP A 132 -14.28 21.14 -9.10
CA TRP A 132 -14.61 20.20 -10.17
C TRP A 132 -15.84 20.68 -10.94
N ASP A 133 -17.01 20.76 -10.32
CA ASP A 133 -18.24 21.19 -10.99
C ASP A 133 -19.27 21.69 -9.98
N THR A 134 -20.44 22.13 -10.46
CA THR A 134 -21.57 22.50 -9.59
C THR A 134 -22.74 21.58 -9.90
N VAL A 135 -23.34 21.04 -8.85
CA VAL A 135 -24.58 20.26 -8.91
C VAL A 135 -25.77 21.21 -8.79
N TYR A 136 -26.76 21.00 -9.65
CA TYR A 136 -28.06 21.67 -9.60
C TYR A 136 -29.12 20.63 -9.25
N GLY A 137 -30.08 20.97 -8.38
CA GLY A 137 -31.07 19.99 -7.92
C GLY A 137 -32.20 19.70 -8.90
N ASP A 138 -32.16 20.23 -10.12
CA ASP A 138 -33.23 20.19 -11.12
C ASP A 138 -33.28 18.90 -11.96
N GLY A 139 -32.51 17.87 -11.61
CA GLY A 139 -32.51 16.61 -12.35
C GLY A 139 -31.71 15.48 -11.71
N ASP A 140 -31.41 14.49 -12.54
CA ASP A 140 -30.45 13.41 -12.29
C ASP A 140 -29.10 13.86 -12.84
N GLU A 141 -28.25 14.41 -11.97
CA GLU A 141 -26.96 14.96 -12.37
C GLU A 141 -25.85 13.91 -12.19
N VAL A 142 -25.17 13.60 -13.30
CA VAL A 142 -23.98 12.74 -13.31
C VAL A 142 -22.76 13.59 -13.63
N HIS A 143 -21.81 13.62 -12.69
CA HIS A 143 -20.54 14.28 -12.88
C HIS A 143 -19.43 13.24 -12.92
N GLU A 144 -18.60 13.27 -13.97
CA GLU A 144 -17.40 12.44 -14.06
C GLU A 144 -16.13 13.31 -14.17
N ALA A 145 -15.06 12.89 -13.51
CA ALA A 145 -13.74 13.45 -13.66
C ALA A 145 -12.67 12.36 -13.70
N MET A 146 -11.57 12.67 -14.37
CA MET A 146 -10.39 11.85 -14.43
C MET A 146 -9.21 12.60 -13.82
N PHE A 147 -8.44 11.90 -12.99
CA PHE A 147 -7.31 12.47 -12.27
C PHE A 147 -6.22 11.43 -12.03
N VAL A 148 -5.00 11.91 -11.79
CA VAL A 148 -3.91 11.10 -11.24
C VAL A 148 -3.93 11.26 -9.72
N ALA A 149 -4.00 10.16 -8.99
CA ALA A 149 -4.02 10.19 -7.54
C ALA A 149 -2.69 10.72 -6.98
N TRP A 150 -2.74 11.69 -6.07
CA TRP A 150 -1.54 12.30 -5.48
C TRP A 150 -1.11 11.63 -4.16
N ALA A 151 -1.97 10.83 -3.56
CA ALA A 151 -1.79 10.21 -2.25
C ALA A 151 -2.51 8.85 -2.17
N SER A 152 -2.45 8.20 -1.01
CA SER A 152 -3.13 6.92 -0.76
C SER A 152 -4.65 7.08 -0.61
N TRP A 153 -5.14 8.32 -0.56
CA TRP A 153 -6.56 8.64 -0.61
C TRP A 153 -6.82 9.90 -1.45
N ALA A 154 -7.95 9.92 -2.14
CA ALA A 154 -8.45 11.04 -2.90
C ALA A 154 -9.79 11.53 -2.31
N PRO A 155 -9.85 12.73 -1.72
CA PRO A 155 -11.10 13.29 -1.24
C PRO A 155 -11.95 13.85 -2.38
N VAL A 156 -13.23 13.45 -2.40
CA VAL A 156 -14.29 14.05 -3.23
C VAL A 156 -15.24 14.79 -2.32
N CYS A 157 -15.33 16.11 -2.49
CA CYS A 157 -16.00 16.98 -1.54
C CYS A 157 -17.24 17.65 -2.12
N LEU A 158 -18.32 17.64 -1.36
CA LEU A 158 -19.52 18.43 -1.57
C LEU A 158 -19.42 19.69 -0.71
N VAL A 159 -19.46 20.86 -1.34
CA VAL A 159 -19.27 22.17 -0.71
C VAL A 159 -20.56 22.97 -0.80
N ASN A 160 -21.09 23.34 0.37
CA ASN A 160 -22.32 24.11 0.48
C ASN A 160 -22.09 25.55 0.03
N THR A 161 -22.88 26.02 -0.94
CA THR A 161 -22.83 27.40 -1.48
C THR A 161 -23.88 28.33 -0.85
N GLY A 162 -24.68 27.81 0.10
CA GLY A 162 -25.77 28.53 0.77
C GLY A 162 -27.13 28.42 0.07
N GLN A 163 -27.18 27.72 -1.08
CA GLN A 163 -28.38 27.57 -1.92
C GLN A 163 -28.99 26.17 -1.77
N GLY A 164 -29.06 25.64 -0.55
CA GLY A 164 -29.65 24.31 -0.28
C GLY A 164 -28.73 23.38 0.51
N ILE A 165 -29.20 22.15 0.71
CA ILE A 165 -28.47 21.11 1.45
C ILE A 165 -27.74 20.22 0.42
N PRO A 166 -26.40 20.13 0.45
CA PRO A 166 -25.68 19.22 -0.43
C PRO A 166 -26.11 17.77 -0.20
N PHE A 167 -26.18 16.98 -1.27
CA PHE A 167 -26.59 15.58 -1.21
C PHE A 167 -25.95 14.76 -2.32
N VAL A 168 -25.92 13.44 -2.15
CA VAL A 168 -25.38 12.49 -3.14
C VAL A 168 -26.07 11.14 -3.03
N SER A 169 -26.23 10.47 -4.17
CA SER A 169 -26.84 9.14 -4.28
C SER A 169 -25.79 8.05 -4.48
N SER A 170 -24.78 8.29 -5.33
CA SER A 170 -23.64 7.39 -5.45
C SER A 170 -22.30 8.11 -5.63
N VAL A 171 -21.24 7.49 -5.12
CA VAL A 171 -19.85 7.87 -5.39
C VAL A 171 -19.10 6.64 -5.88
N GLU A 172 -18.49 6.75 -7.04
CA GLU A 172 -17.91 5.62 -7.75
C GLU A 172 -16.49 5.94 -8.21
N LEU A 173 -15.60 4.96 -8.08
CA LEU A 173 -14.19 5.06 -8.46
C LEU A 173 -13.81 3.88 -9.35
N ARG A 174 -13.16 4.18 -10.48
CA ARG A 174 -12.73 3.22 -11.50
C ARG A 174 -11.24 3.44 -11.79
N PRO A 175 -10.36 2.47 -11.50
CA PRO A 175 -8.97 2.52 -11.97
C PRO A 175 -8.93 2.54 -13.50
N LEU A 176 -8.07 3.37 -14.07
CA LEU A 176 -7.85 3.46 -15.51
C LEU A 176 -6.46 2.92 -15.87
N ASP A 177 -6.33 2.42 -17.09
CA ASP A 177 -5.02 2.06 -17.64
C ASP A 177 -4.16 3.31 -17.86
N ASP A 178 -2.83 3.18 -17.67
CA ASP A 178 -1.90 4.29 -17.78
C ASP A 178 -1.84 4.89 -19.19
N GLU A 179 -2.13 4.11 -20.24
CA GLU A 179 -2.15 4.59 -21.63
C GLU A 179 -3.43 5.37 -21.98
N MET A 180 -4.49 5.23 -21.19
CA MET A 180 -5.75 5.92 -21.43
C MET A 180 -5.66 7.41 -21.06
N TYR A 181 -6.29 8.24 -21.90
CA TYR A 181 -6.39 9.68 -21.70
C TYR A 181 -5.03 10.32 -21.33
N PRO A 182 -4.07 10.37 -22.26
CA PRO A 182 -2.68 10.77 -21.98
C PRO A 182 -2.54 12.20 -21.42
N HIS A 183 -3.55 13.05 -21.61
CA HIS A 183 -3.60 14.42 -21.09
C HIS A 183 -3.95 14.52 -19.60
N VAL A 184 -4.42 13.42 -18.98
CA VAL A 184 -4.63 13.36 -17.53
C VAL A 184 -3.27 13.18 -16.85
N MET A 185 -2.83 14.20 -16.13
CA MET A 185 -1.53 14.27 -15.46
C MET A 185 -1.69 14.70 -14.00
N ALA A 186 -0.62 14.59 -13.20
CA ALA A 186 -0.63 14.98 -11.79
C ALA A 186 -1.07 16.44 -11.54
N ASN A 187 -0.86 17.33 -12.50
CA ASN A 187 -1.23 18.75 -12.44
C ASN A 187 -2.42 19.11 -13.36
N GLN A 188 -3.04 18.14 -14.03
CA GLN A 188 -4.13 18.37 -14.99
C GLN A 188 -5.17 17.26 -14.87
N SER A 189 -6.35 17.63 -14.34
CA SER A 189 -7.51 16.75 -14.28
C SER A 189 -8.52 17.14 -15.36
N MET A 190 -9.32 16.17 -15.80
CA MET A 190 -10.29 16.36 -16.88
C MET A 190 -11.68 16.05 -16.36
N ARG A 191 -12.63 16.99 -16.45
CA ARG A 191 -14.05 16.69 -16.18
C ARG A 191 -14.80 16.42 -17.47
N MET A 192 -15.70 15.44 -17.44
CA MET A 192 -16.58 15.13 -18.55
C MET A 192 -17.54 16.30 -18.78
N TYR A 193 -17.63 16.73 -20.04
CA TYR A 193 -18.61 17.72 -20.48
C TYR A 193 -19.69 17.04 -21.33
N LEU A 194 -19.29 16.22 -22.29
CA LEU A 194 -20.20 15.38 -23.08
C LEU A 194 -19.55 14.03 -23.37
N ARG A 195 -20.31 12.94 -23.22
CA ARG A 195 -19.97 11.62 -23.79
C ARG A 195 -21.17 11.11 -24.57
N ARG A 196 -21.00 10.83 -25.86
CA ARG A 196 -22.09 10.48 -26.76
C ARG A 196 -21.77 9.28 -27.65
N SER A 197 -22.74 8.37 -27.73
CA SER A 197 -22.80 7.29 -28.72
C SER A 197 -23.61 7.76 -29.93
N LEU A 198 -23.13 7.47 -31.14
CA LEU A 198 -23.75 7.89 -32.39
C LEU A 198 -24.43 6.69 -33.09
N GLY A 199 -25.68 6.89 -33.50
CA GLY A 199 -26.51 5.84 -34.08
C GLY A 199 -27.43 5.16 -33.03
N PRO A 200 -28.46 4.42 -33.48
CA PRO A 200 -29.57 3.98 -32.64
C PRO A 200 -29.14 2.87 -31.70
N THR A 201 -29.20 3.10 -30.40
CA THR A 201 -28.68 2.18 -29.38
C THR A 201 -29.77 1.23 -28.83
N ASN A 202 -29.49 -0.08 -28.75
CA ASN A 202 -30.35 -1.08 -28.09
C ASN A 202 -29.69 -1.44 -26.74
N ALA A 203 -29.17 -0.44 -26.02
CA ALA A 203 -28.58 -0.66 -24.71
C ALA A 203 -29.67 -1.12 -23.73
N TYR A 204 -29.28 -1.57 -22.53
CA TYR A 204 -30.18 -1.49 -21.39
C TYR A 204 -30.43 0.00 -21.15
N VAL A 205 -31.47 0.53 -21.79
CA VAL A 205 -31.90 1.91 -21.65
C VAL A 205 -32.40 2.05 -20.23
N THR A 206 -31.63 2.73 -19.36
CA THR A 206 -32.11 3.02 -18.01
C THR A 206 -33.21 4.09 -18.03
N ARG A 207 -33.46 4.75 -19.17
CA ARG A 207 -34.56 5.73 -19.34
C ARG A 207 -34.80 6.18 -20.79
N GLU A 208 -36.04 6.22 -21.28
CA GLU A 208 -36.46 7.21 -22.32
C GLU A 208 -36.95 8.47 -21.58
N GLU A 209 -36.39 9.64 -21.90
CA GLU A 209 -36.92 10.91 -21.43
C GLU A 209 -37.97 11.43 -22.41
N GLU A 210 -39.26 11.29 -22.11
CA GLU A 210 -40.25 12.24 -22.61
C GLU A 210 -40.17 13.51 -21.74
N ILE A 211 -39.29 14.43 -22.11
CA ILE A 211 -39.34 15.82 -21.64
C ILE A 211 -39.63 16.69 -22.86
N GLY A 212 -40.81 17.31 -22.86
CA GLY A 212 -41.25 18.21 -23.91
C GLY A 212 -40.22 19.31 -24.16
N ALA A 213 -39.96 19.58 -25.44
CA ALA A 213 -39.12 20.67 -25.89
C ALA A 213 -39.48 21.98 -25.15
N ALA A 214 -38.65 22.38 -24.19
CA ALA A 214 -38.75 23.71 -23.62
C ALA A 214 -38.21 24.68 -24.69
N GLU A 215 -39.15 25.42 -25.29
CA GLU A 215 -38.84 26.53 -26.19
C GLU A 215 -37.82 27.48 -25.54
N VAL A 216 -36.87 27.94 -26.34
CA VAL A 216 -35.87 28.95 -26.00
C VAL A 216 -36.61 30.27 -25.67
N GLY A 217 -36.97 30.43 -24.40
CA GLY A 217 -37.53 31.67 -23.85
C GLY A 217 -36.44 32.55 -23.26
N ASN A 218 -36.34 33.77 -23.77
CA ASN A 218 -35.43 34.82 -23.32
C ASN A 218 -35.44 35.01 -21.79
N ALA A 219 -34.31 34.76 -21.13
CA ALA A 219 -34.08 35.17 -19.75
C ALA A 219 -32.77 35.99 -19.68
N GLU A 220 -32.92 37.31 -19.69
CA GLU A 220 -31.87 38.27 -19.35
C GLU A 220 -31.61 38.29 -17.83
N ALA A 221 -30.36 38.58 -17.47
CA ALA A 221 -29.85 39.00 -16.16
C ALA A 221 -29.78 37.94 -15.04
N ASP A 222 -28.70 37.15 -15.02
CA ASP A 222 -27.70 37.18 -13.94
C ASP A 222 -26.47 36.33 -14.31
N GLY A 223 -25.28 36.91 -14.12
CA GLY A 223 -24.01 36.39 -14.61
C GLY A 223 -23.49 35.20 -13.81
N CYS A 224 -23.89 33.98 -14.19
CA CYS A 224 -23.03 32.79 -14.33
C CYS A 224 -23.92 31.62 -14.80
N CYS A 225 -23.69 31.10 -16.01
CA CYS A 225 -24.26 29.88 -16.59
C CYS A 225 -25.79 29.86 -16.88
N ARG A 226 -26.20 30.31 -18.08
CA ARG A 226 -27.40 29.75 -18.75
C ARG A 226 -27.20 29.58 -20.26
N ALA A 227 -26.63 28.43 -20.60
CA ALA A 227 -26.89 27.68 -21.82
C ALA A 227 -26.34 26.25 -21.63
N ARG A 228 -26.79 25.54 -20.58
CA ARG A 228 -26.62 24.08 -20.56
C ARG A 228 -27.74 23.53 -21.44
N MET A 229 -27.38 22.88 -22.55
CA MET A 229 -28.28 21.93 -23.19
C MET A 229 -28.73 20.98 -22.08
N ALA A 230 -30.01 21.04 -21.72
CA ALA A 230 -30.63 19.99 -20.92
C ALA A 230 -30.25 18.65 -21.55
N TRP A 231 -29.98 17.67 -20.70
CA TRP A 231 -29.51 16.33 -21.03
C TRP A 231 -30.51 15.56 -21.92
N VAL A 232 -30.73 15.97 -23.17
CA VAL A 232 -31.65 15.28 -24.07
C VAL A 232 -31.04 13.95 -24.46
N GLY A 233 -31.40 12.88 -23.74
CA GLY A 233 -31.00 11.51 -24.08
C GLY A 233 -30.99 10.56 -22.87
N ALA A 234 -31.35 9.30 -23.12
CA ALA A 234 -31.23 8.20 -22.18
C ALA A 234 -29.81 8.04 -21.61
N ARG A 235 -29.66 7.91 -20.28
CA ARG A 235 -28.43 7.38 -19.66
C ARG A 235 -28.31 5.90 -20.03
N MET A 236 -27.18 5.52 -20.64
CA MET A 236 -26.91 4.16 -21.09
C MET A 236 -25.65 3.61 -20.44
N GLN A 237 -25.73 2.35 -20.05
CA GLN A 237 -24.63 1.54 -19.54
C GLN A 237 -24.48 0.32 -20.44
N PHE A 238 -23.23 -0.11 -20.62
CA PHE A 238 -22.90 -1.27 -21.42
C PHE A 238 -22.19 -2.30 -20.55
N PRO A 239 -22.73 -3.53 -20.40
CA PRO A 239 -22.11 -4.56 -19.57
C PRO A 239 -20.70 -4.95 -20.00
N ASP A 240 -20.33 -4.71 -21.26
CA ASP A 240 -19.00 -4.96 -21.81
C ASP A 240 -18.07 -3.73 -21.77
N ASP A 241 -18.49 -2.59 -21.18
CA ASP A 241 -17.59 -1.47 -20.91
C ASP A 241 -16.67 -1.82 -19.74
N GLN A 242 -15.40 -2.10 -20.03
CA GLN A 242 -14.41 -2.48 -19.02
C GLN A 242 -14.18 -1.42 -17.94
N TYR A 243 -14.53 -0.16 -18.20
CA TYR A 243 -14.37 0.95 -17.27
C TYR A 243 -15.70 1.48 -16.75
N ASP A 244 -16.81 0.77 -17.04
CA ASP A 244 -18.16 1.13 -16.60
C ASP A 244 -18.47 2.62 -16.85
N ARG A 245 -18.24 3.12 -18.07
CA ARG A 245 -18.51 4.52 -18.42
C ARG A 245 -19.99 4.71 -18.76
N TYR A 246 -20.55 5.86 -18.38
CA TYR A 246 -21.89 6.25 -18.80
C TYR A 246 -21.86 6.91 -20.17
N TRP A 247 -22.81 6.53 -21.01
CA TRP A 247 -22.98 7.02 -22.37
C TRP A 247 -24.39 7.60 -22.54
N TRP A 248 -24.51 8.55 -23.46
CA TRP A 248 -25.80 9.14 -23.83
C TRP A 248 -25.98 9.07 -25.34
N GLU A 249 -27.21 8.87 -25.77
CA GLU A 249 -27.53 8.84 -27.19
C GLU A 249 -27.54 10.26 -27.75
N MET A 250 -27.06 10.40 -28.99
CA MET A 250 -27.15 11.67 -29.70
C MET A 250 -28.53 11.81 -30.35
N THR A 251 -29.11 13.01 -30.26
CA THR A 251 -30.39 13.31 -30.92
C THR A 251 -30.28 13.14 -32.45
N SER A 252 -31.35 12.63 -33.06
CA SER A 252 -31.40 12.40 -34.50
C SER A 252 -31.31 13.71 -35.27
N ASN A 253 -30.43 13.77 -36.27
CA ASN A 253 -30.34 14.89 -37.21
C ASN A 253 -30.82 14.45 -38.59
N PRO A 254 -31.74 15.18 -39.25
CA PRO A 254 -32.20 14.84 -40.61
C PRO A 254 -31.10 14.74 -41.67
N LEU A 255 -29.94 15.35 -41.43
CA LEU A 255 -28.77 15.30 -42.31
C LEU A 255 -27.91 14.05 -42.11
N TRP A 256 -28.23 13.21 -41.13
CA TRP A 256 -27.46 12.01 -40.80
C TRP A 256 -28.26 10.75 -41.12
N ALA A 257 -27.55 9.72 -41.55
CA ALA A 257 -28.08 8.37 -41.72
C ALA A 257 -27.43 7.43 -40.71
N ASN A 258 -28.24 6.59 -40.08
CA ASN A 258 -27.80 5.63 -39.08
C ASN A 258 -27.24 4.36 -39.73
N LEU A 259 -26.11 3.88 -39.22
CA LEU A 259 -25.47 2.64 -39.64
C LEU A 259 -25.32 1.70 -38.44
N SER A 260 -25.44 0.41 -38.71
CA SER A 260 -25.20 -0.64 -37.71
C SER A 260 -24.61 -1.90 -38.37
N THR A 261 -23.97 -2.73 -37.56
CA THR A 261 -23.46 -4.04 -37.98
C THR A 261 -23.63 -5.09 -36.89
N SER A 262 -23.66 -6.36 -37.29
CA SER A 262 -23.51 -7.51 -36.40
C SER A 262 -22.08 -8.06 -36.38
N SER A 263 -21.21 -7.59 -37.27
CA SER A 263 -19.81 -8.03 -37.34
C SER A 263 -19.04 -7.63 -36.08
N ASN A 264 -18.06 -8.45 -35.70
CA ASN A 264 -17.19 -8.12 -34.59
C ASN A 264 -16.15 -7.08 -35.00
N VAL A 265 -16.01 -6.02 -34.20
CA VAL A 265 -14.98 -4.98 -34.38
C VAL A 265 -13.85 -5.29 -33.40
N GLN A 266 -12.63 -5.35 -33.90
CA GLN A 266 -11.43 -5.55 -33.09
C GLN A 266 -11.12 -4.26 -32.31
N GLN A 267 -10.90 -4.39 -31.00
CA GLN A 267 -10.55 -3.29 -30.11
C GLN A 267 -9.02 -3.15 -30.04
N GLU A 268 -8.44 -2.48 -31.02
CA GLU A 268 -7.01 -2.15 -31.07
C GLU A 268 -6.68 -0.87 -30.27
N SER A 269 -7.66 0.02 -30.14
CA SER A 269 -7.53 1.25 -29.34
C SER A 269 -7.29 0.95 -27.86
N SER A 270 -6.50 1.81 -27.20
CA SER A 270 -6.31 1.79 -25.75
C SER A 270 -7.54 2.27 -24.98
N PHE A 271 -8.49 2.96 -25.63
CA PHE A 271 -9.69 3.51 -24.97
C PHE A 271 -10.81 2.47 -24.71
N LYS A 272 -10.69 1.25 -25.27
CA LYS A 272 -11.57 0.08 -25.04
C LYS A 272 -13.06 0.42 -24.98
N LEU A 273 -13.60 1.01 -26.04
CA LEU A 273 -15.03 1.35 -26.11
C LEU A 273 -15.93 0.11 -26.15
N PRO A 274 -17.17 0.17 -25.62
CA PRO A 274 -18.12 -0.95 -25.68
C PRO A 274 -18.37 -1.41 -27.11
N SER A 275 -18.51 -2.72 -27.32
CA SER A 275 -18.75 -3.29 -28.65
C SER A 275 -20.06 -2.78 -29.27
N ALA A 276 -21.07 -2.52 -28.44
CA ALA A 276 -22.35 -1.96 -28.87
C ALA A 276 -22.23 -0.54 -29.42
N VAL A 277 -21.29 0.26 -28.89
CA VAL A 277 -20.97 1.61 -29.39
C VAL A 277 -20.18 1.51 -30.69
N LEU A 278 -19.18 0.63 -30.76
CA LEU A 278 -18.36 0.44 -31.96
C LEU A 278 -19.17 -0.08 -33.15
N ARG A 279 -20.17 -0.95 -32.93
CA ARG A 279 -21.01 -1.51 -34.01
C ARG A 279 -22.03 -0.54 -34.60
N LYS A 280 -22.04 0.71 -34.14
CA LYS A 280 -23.00 1.74 -34.53
C LYS A 280 -22.28 3.01 -34.91
N ALA A 281 -22.86 3.72 -35.87
CA ALA A 281 -22.32 4.98 -36.35
C ALA A 281 -23.39 5.80 -37.04
N ILE A 282 -23.06 7.07 -37.24
CA ILE A 282 -23.74 7.92 -38.22
C ILE A 282 -22.86 8.11 -39.46
N THR A 283 -23.51 8.34 -40.59
CA THR A 283 -22.89 8.82 -41.83
C THR A 283 -23.74 9.97 -42.41
N VAL A 284 -23.26 10.60 -43.48
CA VAL A 284 -23.98 11.72 -44.10
C VAL A 284 -25.17 11.18 -44.91
N ALA A 285 -26.34 11.79 -44.77
CA ALA A 285 -27.49 11.45 -45.59
C ALA A 285 -27.32 11.98 -47.03
N GLY A 286 -27.68 11.18 -48.03
CA GLY A 286 -27.57 11.55 -49.45
C GLY A 286 -26.12 11.65 -49.94
N ASN A 287 -25.80 12.73 -50.68
CA ASN A 287 -24.48 12.94 -51.31
C ASN A 287 -23.56 13.88 -50.52
N GLY A 288 -23.87 14.17 -49.25
CA GLY A 288 -23.03 15.05 -48.46
C GLY A 288 -21.69 14.41 -48.09
N THR A 289 -20.67 15.25 -47.87
CA THR A 289 -19.27 14.81 -47.67
C THR A 289 -18.73 15.10 -46.27
N MET A 290 -19.52 15.74 -45.41
CA MET A 290 -19.08 16.16 -44.08
C MET A 290 -20.15 15.90 -43.01
N LEU A 291 -19.70 15.40 -41.86
CA LEU A 291 -20.46 15.40 -40.61
C LEU A 291 -19.98 16.58 -39.76
N ASN A 292 -20.91 17.30 -39.13
CA ASN A 292 -20.59 18.41 -38.26
C ASN A 292 -21.43 18.33 -36.99
N ILE A 293 -20.77 18.26 -35.84
CA ILE A 293 -21.38 18.27 -34.52
C ILE A 293 -21.00 19.59 -33.87
N THR A 294 -21.98 20.35 -33.37
CA THR A 294 -21.76 21.68 -32.77
C THR A 294 -22.34 21.78 -31.38
N TRP A 295 -21.66 22.52 -30.49
CA TRP A 295 -22.17 22.91 -29.18
C TRP A 295 -21.73 24.33 -28.84
N GLU A 296 -22.40 24.97 -27.88
CA GLU A 296 -22.07 26.33 -27.46
C GLU A 296 -21.73 26.37 -25.96
N ASP A 297 -20.67 27.09 -25.60
CA ASP A 297 -20.28 27.36 -24.21
C ASP A 297 -19.80 28.81 -24.08
N GLN A 298 -20.57 29.63 -23.37
CA GLN A 298 -20.31 31.05 -23.17
C GLN A 298 -19.27 31.33 -22.07
N THR A 299 -18.75 30.30 -21.40
CA THR A 299 -17.87 30.47 -20.22
C THR A 299 -16.38 30.50 -20.57
N LEU A 300 -16.05 30.57 -21.86
CA LEU A 300 -14.67 30.58 -22.39
C LEU A 300 -13.83 29.39 -21.87
N ARG A 301 -14.46 28.25 -21.56
CA ARG A 301 -13.76 27.05 -21.12
C ARG A 301 -12.85 26.54 -22.23
N GLN A 302 -11.83 25.80 -21.81
CA GLN A 302 -10.99 25.05 -22.72
C GLN A 302 -11.47 23.61 -22.81
N PHE A 303 -11.48 23.07 -24.03
CA PHE A 303 -11.99 21.74 -24.33
C PHE A 303 -10.92 20.83 -24.90
N MET A 304 -11.10 19.54 -24.64
CA MET A 304 -10.35 18.44 -25.22
C MET A 304 -11.38 17.46 -25.78
N ALA A 305 -11.23 17.07 -27.05
CA ALA A 305 -12.18 16.18 -27.72
C ALA A 305 -11.49 14.89 -28.17
N PHE A 306 -12.23 13.79 -28.07
CA PHE A 306 -11.89 12.46 -28.54
C PHE A 306 -13.01 12.00 -29.48
N ALA A 307 -12.64 11.68 -30.71
CA ALA A 307 -13.53 11.21 -31.75
C ALA A 307 -13.19 9.75 -32.05
N HIS A 308 -14.15 8.86 -31.86
CA HIS A 308 -13.99 7.41 -31.98
C HIS A 308 -14.62 6.91 -33.27
N PHE A 309 -13.88 6.03 -33.95
CA PHE A 309 -14.20 5.54 -35.28
C PHE A 309 -14.04 4.02 -35.34
N SER A 310 -14.92 3.36 -36.06
CA SER A 310 -14.69 2.00 -36.55
C SER A 310 -15.46 1.79 -37.85
N ASP A 311 -14.78 1.37 -38.91
CA ASP A 311 -15.42 1.12 -40.21
C ASP A 311 -15.87 -0.33 -40.31
N PHE A 312 -17.16 -0.56 -40.51
CA PHE A 312 -17.73 -1.89 -40.65
C PHE A 312 -18.57 -2.08 -41.92
N GLN A 313 -18.58 -1.10 -42.84
CA GLN A 313 -19.40 -1.21 -44.06
C GLN A 313 -18.77 -2.15 -45.09
N ASN A 314 -17.52 -1.90 -45.49
CA ASN A 314 -16.79 -2.74 -46.44
C ASN A 314 -15.28 -2.39 -46.42
N SER A 315 -14.46 -3.15 -47.15
CA SER A 315 -13.01 -2.98 -47.18
C SER A 315 -12.50 -1.89 -48.15
N LYS A 316 -13.38 -1.06 -48.74
CA LYS A 316 -12.95 0.07 -49.58
C LYS A 316 -12.42 1.20 -48.70
N LEU A 317 -11.54 2.02 -49.27
CA LEU A 317 -10.87 3.09 -48.55
C LEU A 317 -11.86 4.14 -48.00
N ARG A 318 -11.85 4.35 -46.69
CA ARG A 318 -12.48 5.48 -46.00
C ARG A 318 -11.42 6.36 -45.35
N GLN A 319 -11.22 7.54 -45.94
CA GLN A 319 -10.21 8.49 -45.48
C GLN A 319 -10.83 9.88 -45.33
N PHE A 320 -10.70 10.46 -44.14
CA PHE A 320 -11.30 11.75 -43.81
C PHE A 320 -10.37 12.58 -42.92
N ASN A 321 -10.66 13.88 -42.89
CA ASN A 321 -10.02 14.84 -42.01
C ASN A 321 -10.97 15.15 -40.85
N VAL A 322 -10.44 15.09 -39.63
CA VAL A 322 -11.15 15.49 -38.41
C VAL A 322 -10.66 16.88 -38.01
N TYR A 323 -11.60 17.79 -37.70
CA TYR A 323 -11.32 19.15 -37.27
C TYR A 323 -11.99 19.39 -35.92
N PHE A 324 -11.23 19.96 -34.98
CA PHE A 324 -11.71 20.37 -33.66
C PHE A 324 -11.60 21.90 -33.57
N ASN A 325 -12.63 22.65 -33.97
CA ASN A 325 -12.61 24.13 -33.95
C ASN A 325 -11.43 24.81 -34.67
N THR A 326 -10.68 24.08 -35.49
CA THR A 326 -9.38 24.50 -36.02
C THR A 326 -9.36 24.29 -37.52
N ASP A 327 -8.54 25.09 -38.21
CA ASP A 327 -8.34 24.96 -39.66
C ASP A 327 -7.38 23.80 -40.01
N GLN A 328 -6.59 23.32 -39.05
CA GLN A 328 -5.66 22.21 -39.27
C GLN A 328 -6.36 20.86 -39.10
N PRO A 329 -6.40 20.03 -40.16
CA PRO A 329 -7.01 18.72 -40.08
C PRO A 329 -6.11 17.70 -39.39
N PHE A 330 -6.73 16.78 -38.65
CA PHE A 330 -6.15 15.49 -38.28
C PHE A 330 -6.56 14.46 -39.34
N PRO A 331 -5.65 14.07 -40.27
CA PRO A 331 -5.96 13.08 -41.29
C PRO A 331 -6.10 11.70 -40.64
N TYR A 332 -7.14 10.97 -41.02
CA TYR A 332 -7.42 9.64 -40.48
C TYR A 332 -7.92 8.69 -41.57
N THR A 333 -7.46 7.45 -41.49
CA THR A 333 -7.91 6.36 -42.37
C THR A 333 -8.48 5.28 -41.47
N ALA A 334 -9.80 5.06 -41.54
CA ALA A 334 -10.47 4.10 -40.67
C ALA A 334 -10.13 2.67 -41.10
N PRO A 335 -9.57 1.83 -40.21
CA PRO A 335 -9.33 0.43 -40.51
C PRO A 335 -10.67 -0.33 -40.56
N TYR A 336 -10.76 -1.31 -41.46
CA TYR A 336 -11.96 -2.14 -41.58
C TYR A 336 -12.03 -3.16 -40.44
N LEU A 337 -13.15 -3.17 -39.71
CA LEU A 337 -13.43 -3.98 -38.52
C LEU A 337 -12.41 -3.83 -37.39
N ALA A 338 -11.78 -2.66 -37.28
CA ALA A 338 -11.00 -2.28 -36.12
C ALA A 338 -11.39 -0.86 -35.67
N ASP A 339 -11.20 -0.57 -34.39
CA ASP A 339 -11.46 0.73 -33.83
C ASP A 339 -10.24 1.65 -33.84
N GLY A 340 -10.48 2.95 -33.71
CA GLY A 340 -9.45 3.92 -33.48
C GLY A 340 -10.01 5.24 -33.00
N CYS A 341 -9.11 6.10 -32.53
CA CYS A 341 -9.46 7.39 -31.94
C CYS A 341 -8.59 8.49 -32.56
N VAL A 342 -9.22 9.63 -32.80
CA VAL A 342 -8.55 10.89 -33.10
C VAL A 342 -8.92 11.87 -32.01
N TYR A 343 -7.94 12.53 -31.41
CA TYR A 343 -8.17 13.49 -30.34
C TYR A 343 -7.38 14.78 -30.56
N SER A 344 -7.87 15.88 -30.01
CA SER A 344 -7.18 17.17 -30.09
C SER A 344 -5.83 17.09 -29.37
N SER A 345 -4.77 17.66 -29.95
CA SER A 345 -3.43 17.62 -29.35
C SER A 345 -3.22 18.63 -28.22
N HIS A 346 -4.10 19.63 -28.11
CA HIS A 346 -4.05 20.69 -27.10
C HIS A 346 -5.47 21.10 -26.68
N TRP A 347 -5.58 21.71 -25.52
CA TRP A 347 -6.77 22.38 -25.03
C TRP A 347 -7.16 23.55 -25.93
N TYR A 348 -8.31 23.47 -26.60
CA TYR A 348 -8.78 24.52 -27.53
C TYR A 348 -9.91 25.36 -26.95
N ARG A 349 -10.01 26.62 -27.41
CA ARG A 349 -11.00 27.62 -26.98
C ARG A 349 -11.60 28.29 -28.22
N ALA A 350 -12.90 28.57 -28.18
CA ALA A 350 -13.59 29.39 -29.16
C ALA A 350 -13.91 30.78 -28.57
N ILE A 351 -13.56 31.86 -29.29
CA ILE A 351 -13.77 33.24 -28.82
C ILE A 351 -15.26 33.63 -28.85
N ASP A 352 -15.99 33.11 -29.84
CA ASP A 352 -17.43 33.29 -30.02
C ASP A 352 -18.28 32.31 -29.19
N GLY A 353 -17.63 31.45 -28.39
CA GLY A 353 -18.28 30.42 -27.59
C GLY A 353 -18.86 29.27 -28.41
N LYS A 354 -18.56 29.15 -29.71
CA LYS A 354 -19.12 28.11 -30.58
C LYS A 354 -18.09 27.04 -30.89
N PHE A 355 -18.48 25.80 -30.66
CA PHE A 355 -17.60 24.66 -30.81
C PHE A 355 -18.11 23.65 -31.83
N ASN A 356 -17.20 22.97 -32.51
CA ASN A 356 -17.51 21.97 -33.51
C ASN A 356 -16.48 20.83 -33.61
N ILE A 357 -17.01 19.66 -33.95
CA ILE A 357 -16.24 18.51 -34.48
C ILE A 357 -16.72 18.30 -35.91
N THR A 358 -15.83 18.53 -36.87
CA THR A 358 -16.11 18.29 -38.29
C THR A 358 -15.35 17.07 -38.77
N VAL A 359 -16.02 16.15 -39.45
CA VAL A 359 -15.43 14.97 -40.09
C VAL A 359 -15.74 15.05 -41.59
N ALA A 360 -14.73 15.36 -42.41
CA ALA A 360 -14.89 15.60 -43.83
C ALA A 360 -14.12 14.56 -44.67
N ALA A 361 -14.80 13.88 -45.60
CA ALA A 361 -14.16 12.93 -46.51
C ALA A 361 -13.12 13.63 -47.40
N THR A 362 -11.98 12.96 -47.60
CA THR A 362 -10.97 13.41 -48.57
C THR A 362 -11.36 13.02 -50.00
N ALA A 363 -10.76 13.67 -50.99
CA ALA A 363 -10.97 13.32 -52.41
C ALA A 363 -10.55 11.88 -52.78
N LYS A 364 -9.77 11.21 -51.92
CA LYS A 364 -9.37 9.79 -52.09
C LYS A 364 -10.37 8.81 -51.48
N SER A 365 -11.27 9.27 -50.61
CA SER A 365 -12.23 8.41 -49.95
C SER A 365 -13.24 7.87 -50.95
N VAL A 366 -13.46 6.55 -50.94
CA VAL A 366 -14.50 5.92 -51.76
C VAL A 366 -15.83 5.89 -51.03
N LEU A 367 -15.80 5.96 -49.70
CA LEU A 367 -16.96 5.92 -48.81
C LEU A 367 -17.12 7.27 -48.09
N PRO A 368 -18.36 7.65 -47.71
CA PRO A 368 -18.62 8.85 -46.89
C PRO A 368 -17.93 8.75 -45.52
N PRO A 369 -17.82 9.82 -44.72
CA PRO A 369 -17.32 9.69 -43.36
C PRO A 369 -18.28 8.84 -42.50
N MET A 370 -17.72 8.12 -41.53
CA MET A 370 -18.47 7.33 -40.55
C MET A 370 -18.00 7.76 -39.16
N PHE A 371 -18.91 7.96 -38.21
CA PHE A 371 -18.57 8.45 -36.87
C PHE A 371 -19.36 7.70 -35.81
N ASN A 372 -18.67 7.05 -34.85
CA ASN A 372 -19.27 6.08 -33.93
C ASN A 372 -19.57 6.69 -32.56
N ALA A 373 -18.65 7.49 -32.01
CA ALA A 373 -18.82 8.11 -30.70
C ALA A 373 -17.87 9.29 -30.49
N PHE A 374 -18.18 10.15 -29.54
CA PHE A 374 -17.25 11.20 -29.12
C PHE A 374 -17.31 11.47 -27.62
N GLU A 375 -16.20 11.99 -27.10
CA GLU A 375 -16.06 12.44 -25.72
C GLU A 375 -15.46 13.84 -25.72
N ILE A 376 -16.04 14.75 -24.94
CA ILE A 376 -15.59 16.12 -24.77
C ILE A 376 -15.39 16.33 -23.27
N TYR A 377 -14.21 16.84 -22.94
CA TYR A 377 -13.77 17.13 -21.59
C TYR A 377 -13.37 18.59 -21.45
N THR A 378 -13.52 19.13 -20.25
CA THR A 378 -12.95 20.44 -19.89
C THR A 378 -11.90 20.28 -18.79
N LEU A 379 -10.96 21.22 -18.73
CA LEU A 379 -9.90 21.22 -17.75
C LEU A 379 -10.44 21.56 -16.35
N ILE A 380 -10.09 20.74 -15.36
CA ILE A 380 -10.11 21.13 -13.94
C ILE A 380 -8.77 21.80 -13.68
N THR A 381 -8.77 23.09 -13.34
CA THR A 381 -7.53 23.81 -13.07
C THR A 381 -6.98 23.44 -11.69
N HIS A 382 -5.68 23.18 -11.63
CA HIS A 382 -4.95 22.89 -10.39
C HIS A 382 -4.32 24.17 -9.83
N ASP A 383 -5.12 25.23 -9.74
CA ASP A 383 -4.67 26.51 -9.18
C ASP A 383 -4.60 26.45 -7.64
N SER A 384 -5.26 25.46 -7.04
CA SER A 384 -5.28 25.29 -5.60
C SER A 384 -4.03 24.58 -5.13
N ARG A 385 -3.41 25.14 -4.10
CA ARG A 385 -2.31 24.51 -3.38
C ARG A 385 -2.77 23.21 -2.74
N THR A 386 -1.86 22.26 -2.59
CA THR A 386 -2.14 20.95 -1.99
C THR A 386 -1.23 20.69 -0.79
N THR A 387 -1.71 19.84 0.11
CA THR A 387 -0.87 19.31 1.18
C THR A 387 0.10 18.29 0.60
N PHE A 388 1.35 18.29 1.07
CA PHE A 388 2.34 17.30 0.66
C PHE A 388 1.82 15.89 0.91
N SER A 389 1.90 15.02 -0.10
CA SER A 389 1.23 13.72 -0.11
C SER A 389 1.60 12.83 1.09
N LYS A 390 2.87 12.80 1.52
CA LYS A 390 3.26 12.01 2.70
C LYS A 390 2.73 12.58 4.01
N ASP A 391 2.56 13.90 4.11
CA ASP A 391 1.96 14.53 5.30
C ASP A 391 0.45 14.29 5.32
N PHE A 392 -0.19 14.29 4.14
CA PHE A 392 -1.59 13.90 3.95
C PHE A 392 -1.82 12.43 4.36
N ASP A 393 -1.00 11.50 3.87
CA ASP A 393 -1.08 10.09 4.22
C ASP A 393 -0.85 9.87 5.74
N ALA A 394 0.11 10.59 6.32
CA ALA A 394 0.41 10.51 7.75
C ALA A 394 -0.79 10.92 8.60
N ILE A 395 -1.38 12.08 8.31
CA ILE A 395 -2.48 12.63 9.10
C ILE A 395 -3.79 11.85 8.88
N MET A 396 -4.01 11.29 7.70
CA MET A 396 -5.12 10.37 7.46
C MET A 396 -5.00 9.09 8.30
N ALA A 397 -3.79 8.54 8.44
CA ALA A 397 -3.55 7.42 9.36
C ALA A 397 -3.80 7.81 10.83
N ILE A 398 -3.39 9.01 11.25
CA ILE A 398 -3.71 9.54 12.60
C ILE A 398 -5.22 9.67 12.80
N LYS A 399 -5.93 10.19 11.79
CA LYS A 399 -7.40 10.33 11.81
C LYS A 399 -8.07 8.98 12.03
N LEU A 400 -7.63 7.96 11.30
CA LEU A 400 -8.20 6.60 11.35
C LEU A 400 -7.90 5.91 12.69
N GLU A 401 -6.65 5.97 13.15
CA GLU A 401 -6.20 5.34 14.40
C GLU A 401 -6.95 5.90 15.62
N TYR A 402 -7.02 7.23 15.72
CA TYR A 402 -7.65 7.91 16.85
C TYR A 402 -9.15 8.17 16.67
N LYS A 403 -9.72 7.81 15.52
CA LYS A 403 -11.13 8.10 15.16
C LYS A 403 -11.49 9.56 15.43
N VAL A 404 -10.67 10.48 14.91
CA VAL A 404 -10.78 11.92 15.23
C VAL A 404 -12.08 12.51 14.68
N GLU A 405 -12.97 12.91 15.58
CA GLU A 405 -14.24 13.57 15.27
C GLU A 405 -14.08 15.10 15.22
N LYS A 406 -13.53 15.60 14.13
CA LYS A 406 -13.37 17.04 13.83
C LYS A 406 -13.85 17.35 12.41
N ASN A 407 -13.70 18.60 11.95
CA ASN A 407 -13.89 18.98 10.53
C ASN A 407 -12.83 18.38 9.56
N TRP A 408 -12.18 17.28 9.94
CA TRP A 408 -11.08 16.64 9.23
C TRP A 408 -11.58 15.89 7.99
N MET A 409 -12.04 16.64 7.00
CA MET A 409 -12.52 16.16 5.70
C MET A 409 -11.86 16.95 4.58
N GLY A 410 -11.45 16.29 3.50
CA GLY A 410 -10.79 16.94 2.36
C GLY A 410 -9.28 17.13 2.55
N ASP A 411 -8.70 18.07 1.83
CA ASP A 411 -7.29 18.44 2.04
C ASP A 411 -7.10 19.16 3.39
N PRO A 412 -6.11 18.77 4.23
CA PRO A 412 -5.89 19.31 5.56
C PRO A 412 -5.56 20.80 5.62
N CYS A 413 -4.88 21.32 4.60
CA CYS A 413 -4.39 22.69 4.57
C CYS A 413 -5.23 23.59 3.67
N PHE A 414 -5.88 23.03 2.63
CA PHE A 414 -6.51 23.82 1.58
C PHE A 414 -7.92 23.35 1.17
N PRO A 415 -8.71 24.25 0.54
CA PRO A 415 -8.58 25.72 0.61
C PRO A 415 -8.53 26.22 2.07
N THR A 416 -7.86 27.35 2.33
CA THR A 416 -7.63 27.83 3.71
C THR A 416 -8.91 28.03 4.51
N LYS A 417 -10.02 28.38 3.84
CA LYS A 417 -11.37 28.46 4.42
C LYS A 417 -11.89 27.14 5.03
N PHE A 418 -11.32 26.01 4.63
CA PHE A 418 -11.69 24.68 5.06
C PHE A 418 -10.54 23.92 5.72
N ALA A 419 -9.47 24.62 6.10
CA ALA A 419 -8.33 24.01 6.78
C ALA A 419 -8.79 23.28 8.06
N TRP A 420 -8.16 22.14 8.34
CA TRP A 420 -8.56 21.28 9.44
C TRP A 420 -8.28 21.90 10.81
N ASP A 421 -9.22 21.71 11.73
CA ASP A 421 -9.18 22.25 13.07
C ASP A 421 -8.05 21.61 13.87
N GLY A 422 -7.16 22.47 14.37
CA GLY A 422 -5.96 22.06 15.08
C GLY A 422 -4.78 21.71 14.17
N VAL A 423 -4.90 21.80 12.85
CA VAL A 423 -3.78 21.59 11.92
C VAL A 423 -3.19 22.94 11.52
N LYS A 424 -1.87 23.08 11.63
CA LYS A 424 -1.14 24.25 11.10
C LYS A 424 -0.23 23.81 9.97
N CYS A 425 -0.29 24.56 8.87
CA CYS A 425 0.50 24.29 7.69
C CYS A 425 1.46 25.44 7.37
N ARG A 426 2.61 25.10 6.78
CA ARG A 426 3.57 26.06 6.23
C ARG A 426 3.66 25.87 4.73
N THR A 427 3.44 26.94 3.99
CA THR A 427 3.57 26.93 2.53
C THR A 427 5.04 27.04 2.12
N THR A 428 5.44 26.20 1.16
CA THR A 428 6.76 26.24 0.50
C THR A 428 6.66 26.97 -0.84
N SER A 429 7.78 27.27 -1.50
CA SER A 429 7.81 27.99 -2.78
C SER A 429 7.01 27.30 -3.90
N ASP A 430 6.76 26.00 -3.79
CA ASP A 430 6.32 25.16 -4.91
C ASP A 430 4.79 24.89 -4.89
N ASN A 431 3.98 25.79 -4.32
CA ASN A 431 2.53 25.60 -4.12
C ASN A 431 2.13 24.36 -3.30
N ILE A 432 3.08 23.72 -2.63
CA ILE A 432 2.88 22.61 -1.71
C ILE A 432 2.98 23.12 -0.26
N SER A 433 2.04 22.71 0.60
CA SER A 433 2.11 22.96 2.05
C SER A 433 2.55 21.73 2.83
N ARG A 434 3.38 21.97 3.84
CA ARG A 434 3.82 20.97 4.82
C ARG A 434 3.02 21.15 6.11
N ILE A 435 2.61 20.06 6.74
CA ILE A 435 1.97 20.13 8.07
C ILE A 435 3.08 20.31 9.11
N ILE A 436 2.99 21.36 9.92
CA ILE A 436 4.01 21.71 10.92
C ILE A 436 3.52 21.53 12.37
N SER A 437 2.20 21.43 12.56
CA SER A 437 1.64 21.14 13.87
C SER A 437 0.28 20.50 13.74
N ILE A 438 0.01 19.53 14.61
CA ILE A 438 -1.31 18.94 14.80
C ILE A 438 -1.66 19.05 16.28
N ASN A 439 -2.79 19.66 16.56
CA ASN A 439 -3.35 19.81 17.88
C ASN A 439 -4.59 18.94 18.06
N LEU A 440 -4.44 17.84 18.79
CA LEU A 440 -5.50 16.94 19.19
C LEU A 440 -5.83 17.08 20.68
N SER A 441 -5.33 18.11 21.37
CA SER A 441 -5.68 18.33 22.76
C SER A 441 -7.17 18.63 22.96
N GLY A 442 -7.69 18.29 24.14
CA GLY A 442 -9.11 18.42 24.48
C GLY A 442 -10.03 17.33 23.91
N ASN A 443 -9.52 16.38 23.13
CA ASN A 443 -10.28 15.22 22.67
C ASN A 443 -10.17 14.05 23.68
N GLN A 444 -11.13 13.14 23.70
CA GLN A 444 -11.09 11.92 24.52
C GLN A 444 -10.39 10.79 23.76
N LEU A 445 -9.11 10.99 23.42
CA LEU A 445 -8.34 10.01 22.66
C LEU A 445 -7.66 9.00 23.60
N ASN A 446 -7.73 7.72 23.23
CA ASN A 446 -7.02 6.62 23.87
C ASN A 446 -6.34 5.79 22.77
N GLY A 447 -5.06 5.45 22.93
CA GLY A 447 -4.31 4.62 21.98
C GLY A 447 -2.82 4.97 21.93
N PRO A 448 -1.97 4.13 21.31
CA PRO A 448 -0.56 4.42 21.12
C PRO A 448 -0.35 5.61 20.18
N ILE A 449 0.85 6.19 20.17
CA ILE A 449 1.24 7.23 19.21
C ILE A 449 1.46 6.55 17.83
N PRO A 450 0.76 6.96 16.75
CA PRO A 450 0.86 6.29 15.45
C PRO A 450 2.25 6.42 14.84
N ASP A 451 2.79 5.31 14.31
CA ASP A 451 4.06 5.31 13.58
C ASP A 451 4.01 6.19 12.32
N SER A 452 2.82 6.49 11.79
CA SER A 452 2.67 7.39 10.64
C SER A 452 3.21 8.81 10.90
N LEU A 453 3.33 9.22 12.17
CA LEU A 453 4.00 10.48 12.54
C LEU A 453 5.46 10.51 12.04
N CYS A 454 6.10 9.36 11.87
CA CYS A 454 7.44 9.21 11.32
C CYS A 454 7.59 9.57 9.86
N THR A 455 6.51 9.53 9.08
CA THR A 455 6.59 9.87 7.66
C THR A 455 6.52 11.39 7.44
N MET A 456 6.09 12.15 8.45
CA MET A 456 6.07 13.61 8.43
C MET A 456 7.50 14.14 8.58
N ASN A 457 7.99 14.83 7.55
CA ASN A 457 9.38 15.31 7.51
C ASN A 457 9.37 16.85 7.50
N ALA A 458 9.25 17.47 8.67
CA ALA A 458 9.09 18.91 8.77
C ALA A 458 9.74 19.50 10.03
N GLY A 459 11.08 19.57 10.08
CA GLY A 459 11.80 20.33 11.13
C GLY A 459 11.20 20.22 12.53
N SER A 460 11.01 21.34 13.23
CA SER A 460 10.25 21.40 14.49
C SER A 460 8.75 21.16 14.24
N PHE A 461 8.32 19.90 14.39
CA PHE A 461 6.92 19.49 14.35
C PHE A 461 6.33 19.43 15.76
N ILE A 462 5.16 20.02 15.96
CA ILE A 462 4.47 20.04 17.27
C ILE A 462 3.23 19.15 17.23
N PHE A 463 3.22 18.09 18.03
CA PHE A 463 2.07 17.19 18.22
C PHE A 463 1.50 17.34 19.62
N ARG A 464 0.21 17.71 19.75
CA ARG A 464 -0.46 17.85 21.06
C ARG A 464 -1.50 16.78 21.31
N LEU A 465 -1.45 16.13 22.46
CA LEU A 465 -2.36 15.03 22.86
C LEU A 465 -2.96 15.22 24.27
N PRO A 466 -4.12 14.60 24.56
CA PRO A 466 -4.73 14.56 25.90
C PRO A 466 -4.02 13.58 26.87
N MET A 467 -4.19 13.78 28.19
CA MET A 467 -3.47 13.06 29.28
C MET A 467 -3.63 11.54 29.32
N HIS A 468 -4.71 10.98 28.78
CA HIS A 468 -5.07 9.56 28.95
C HIS A 468 -4.41 8.64 27.92
N ASN A 469 -3.68 9.19 26.94
CA ASN A 469 -2.90 8.38 26.03
C ASN A 469 -1.69 7.78 26.75
N GLU A 470 -1.60 6.45 26.75
CA GLU A 470 -0.45 5.75 27.31
C GLU A 470 0.81 6.14 26.53
N CYS A 471 1.76 6.82 27.20
CA CYS A 471 3.13 6.99 26.71
C CYS A 471 3.93 5.67 26.79
N LYS A 472 3.32 4.54 26.42
CA LYS A 472 3.97 3.22 26.40
C LYS A 472 4.28 2.84 24.96
N GLY A 473 5.52 2.42 24.71
CA GLY A 473 5.97 2.01 23.37
C GLY A 473 6.28 3.19 22.46
N PHE A 474 7.19 4.08 22.87
CA PHE A 474 7.66 5.14 21.98
C PHE A 474 8.40 4.54 20.78
N SER A 475 7.90 4.82 19.58
CA SER A 475 8.59 4.52 18.33
C SER A 475 9.93 5.28 18.31
N PHE A 476 11.05 4.56 18.18
CA PHE A 476 12.42 5.09 18.20
C PHE A 476 12.61 6.28 17.24
N CYS A 477 11.78 6.34 16.21
CA CYS A 477 11.69 7.38 15.22
C CYS A 477 11.35 8.79 15.75
N VAL A 478 10.42 8.89 16.71
CA VAL A 478 10.01 10.17 17.32
C VAL A 478 11.21 10.81 18.04
N ILE A 479 12.11 9.97 18.56
CA ILE A 479 13.32 10.35 19.30
C ILE A 479 14.41 10.85 18.33
N ILE A 480 14.59 10.22 17.16
CA ILE A 480 15.61 10.64 16.17
C ILE A 480 15.29 11.99 15.52
N ARG A 481 14.02 12.34 15.31
CA ARG A 481 13.62 13.45 14.42
C ARG A 481 13.43 14.83 15.06
N HIS A 482 13.81 15.04 16.32
CA HIS A 482 13.56 16.29 17.06
C HIS A 482 12.07 16.75 17.03
N MET A 483 11.13 15.81 17.07
CA MET A 483 9.71 16.14 17.16
C MET A 483 9.36 16.58 18.59
N THR A 484 8.60 17.67 18.73
CA THR A 484 8.11 18.12 20.04
C THR A 484 6.71 17.56 20.26
N ILE A 485 6.55 16.73 21.30
CA ILE A 485 5.25 16.26 21.75
C ILE A 485 4.88 16.99 23.03
N GLU A 486 3.74 17.68 23.00
CA GLU A 486 3.19 18.44 24.13
C GLU A 486 1.93 17.72 24.67
N LEU A 487 1.87 17.48 25.98
CA LEU A 487 0.71 16.86 26.64
C LEU A 487 -0.02 17.91 27.51
N ASP A 488 -1.33 18.07 27.31
CA ASP A 488 -2.14 19.06 28.04
C ASP A 488 -2.57 18.55 29.43
N PHE A 489 -2.19 19.27 30.49
CA PHE A 489 -2.55 18.98 31.89
C PHE A 489 -3.84 19.70 32.30
N TYR A 490 -4.89 18.94 32.64
CA TYR A 490 -6.14 19.51 33.17
C TYR A 490 -6.17 19.54 34.71
N THR A 491 -5.21 20.18 35.38
CA THR A 491 -5.43 20.69 36.75
C THR A 491 -4.61 21.96 37.00
N LYS A 492 -5.13 22.88 37.83
CA LYS A 492 -4.55 24.19 38.20
C LYS A 492 -3.21 24.11 38.98
N LEU A 493 -2.18 23.52 38.39
CA LEU A 493 -0.79 23.57 38.81
C LEU A 493 0.07 23.71 37.53
N ASN A 494 0.64 24.90 37.29
CA ASN A 494 1.53 25.20 36.15
C ASN A 494 2.81 24.33 36.14
N PRO A 495 3.50 24.13 35.00
CA PRO A 495 2.98 23.85 33.65
C PRO A 495 3.76 22.70 32.93
N THR A 496 3.16 22.12 31.88
CA THR A 496 3.81 21.36 30.78
C THR A 496 4.81 20.24 31.16
N ILE A 497 4.42 18.96 31.08
CA ILE A 497 5.40 17.95 30.65
C ILE A 497 5.66 18.21 29.16
N LEU A 498 6.66 19.05 28.91
CA LEU A 498 7.31 19.13 27.62
C LEU A 498 8.13 17.85 27.52
N CYS A 499 7.71 16.90 26.68
CA CYS A 499 8.62 15.86 26.23
C CYS A 499 9.61 16.52 25.26
N ASN A 500 10.49 17.35 25.80
CA ASN A 500 11.59 17.95 25.07
C ASN A 500 12.65 16.87 24.96
N PHE A 501 12.59 16.07 23.89
CA PHE A 501 13.63 15.09 23.61
C PHE A 501 14.86 15.83 23.06
N SER A 502 15.58 16.48 23.96
CA SER A 502 17.00 16.75 23.83
C SER A 502 17.66 15.79 24.79
N TYR A 503 18.22 14.69 24.26
CA TYR A 503 19.03 13.78 25.06
C TYR A 503 20.34 14.49 25.37
N ASP A 504 20.35 15.26 26.46
CA ASP A 504 21.60 15.71 27.08
C ASP A 504 21.91 14.73 28.21
N SER A 505 22.99 14.00 28.04
CA SER A 505 23.41 12.91 28.90
C SER A 505 23.70 13.44 30.31
N ASN A 506 22.92 13.01 31.30
CA ASN A 506 23.38 12.41 32.55
C ASN A 506 22.30 12.49 33.64
N GLN A 507 22.20 11.38 34.36
CA GLN A 507 21.72 11.21 35.73
C GLN A 507 20.33 10.58 35.89
N ASP A 508 20.36 9.37 36.45
CA ASP A 508 19.30 8.72 37.21
C ASP A 508 18.43 9.73 37.98
N MET A 509 17.14 9.39 38.17
CA MET A 509 16.43 9.41 39.46
C MET A 509 14.91 9.29 39.23
N CYS A 510 14.36 8.07 39.32
CA CYS A 510 13.07 7.90 39.98
C CYS A 510 13.30 7.91 41.50
N ASN A 511 13.60 9.08 42.08
CA ASN A 511 13.47 9.27 43.52
C ASN A 511 12.26 10.15 43.82
N LYS A 512 11.29 9.54 44.51
CA LYS A 512 10.15 10.23 45.09
C LYS A 512 10.63 11.22 46.13
N THR A 513 10.24 12.48 45.98
CA THR A 513 10.09 13.40 47.11
C THR A 513 8.86 14.28 46.89
N SER A 514 7.84 14.07 47.72
CA SER A 514 6.68 14.95 47.84
C SER A 514 7.12 16.32 48.39
N PRO A 515 6.57 17.45 47.92
CA PRO A 515 6.88 18.75 48.52
C PRO A 515 5.94 19.09 49.68
N SER A 516 6.54 19.50 50.79
CA SER A 516 5.88 20.16 51.92
C SER A 516 5.56 21.62 51.61
N SER A 517 4.48 22.10 52.22
CA SER A 517 3.89 23.43 52.18
C SER A 517 4.84 24.64 52.26
N SER A 518 4.42 25.71 51.59
CA SER A 518 4.97 27.07 51.59
C SER A 518 5.30 27.68 52.96
N ARG A 519 6.46 28.36 53.07
CA ARG A 519 6.56 29.61 53.85
C ARG A 519 7.72 30.52 53.41
N ASN A 520 7.33 31.75 53.13
CA ASN A 520 8.03 33.03 52.91
C ASN A 520 9.56 33.13 53.08
N ARG A 521 10.17 33.74 52.06
CA ARG A 521 11.53 34.29 52.02
C ARG A 521 11.65 35.56 52.88
N ALA A 522 12.52 35.55 53.88
CA ALA A 522 13.32 36.71 54.34
C ALA A 522 14.20 36.33 55.55
N ALA A 523 15.25 35.51 55.38
CA ALA A 523 16.40 35.40 56.30
C ALA A 523 17.41 34.32 55.84
N THR A 524 18.10 34.49 54.71
CA THR A 524 19.21 33.58 54.34
C THR A 524 20.20 34.24 53.38
N LEU A 525 20.88 35.29 53.83
CA LEU A 525 21.98 35.94 53.10
C LEU A 525 23.28 36.00 53.91
N ALA A 526 23.46 35.08 54.87
CA ALA A 526 24.66 35.03 55.73
C ALA A 526 25.40 33.67 55.73
N ILE A 527 25.01 32.67 54.93
CA ILE A 527 25.60 31.32 54.96
C ILE A 527 26.37 30.97 53.67
N SER A 528 26.46 31.86 52.68
CA SER A 528 27.08 31.55 51.38
C SER A 528 28.59 31.79 51.27
N ILE A 529 29.29 32.13 52.37
CA ILE A 529 30.76 32.36 52.33
C ILE A 529 31.53 31.42 53.29
N ALA A 530 30.92 30.90 54.36
CA ALA A 530 31.64 30.09 55.35
C ALA A 530 31.81 28.60 54.94
N ALA A 531 30.86 28.03 54.18
CA ALA A 531 30.87 26.62 53.83
C ALA A 531 31.99 26.20 52.83
N PRO A 532 32.32 26.99 51.79
CA PRO A 532 33.35 26.58 50.82
C PRO A 532 34.77 26.62 51.42
N VAL A 533 35.05 27.58 52.32
CA VAL A 533 36.38 27.76 52.93
C VAL A 533 36.72 26.60 53.88
N LEU A 534 35.73 26.09 54.61
CA LEU A 534 35.90 24.99 55.55
C LEU A 534 36.16 23.65 54.84
N VAL A 535 35.50 23.42 53.69
CA VAL A 535 35.71 22.20 52.89
C VAL A 535 37.11 22.16 52.27
N VAL A 536 37.59 23.30 51.74
CA VAL A 536 38.94 23.38 51.17
C VAL A 536 40.01 23.21 52.24
N ALA A 537 39.81 23.75 53.45
CA ALA A 537 40.73 23.57 54.57
C ALA A 537 40.82 22.09 55.02
N VAL A 538 39.69 21.38 55.09
CA VAL A 538 39.64 19.95 55.48
C VAL A 538 40.32 19.07 54.44
N LEU A 539 40.11 19.34 53.15
CA LEU A 539 40.77 18.60 52.06
C LEU A 539 42.29 18.84 52.03
N GLY A 540 42.74 20.06 52.32
CA GLY A 540 44.17 20.38 52.44
C GLY A 540 44.85 19.63 53.60
N VAL A 541 44.18 19.52 54.75
CA VAL A 541 44.70 18.78 55.91
C VAL A 541 44.74 17.27 55.64
N ALA A 542 43.72 16.72 54.97
CA ALA A 542 43.70 15.31 54.58
C ALA A 542 44.85 14.95 53.61
N TYR A 543 45.15 15.83 52.64
CA TYR A 543 46.26 15.67 51.72
C TYR A 543 47.63 15.74 52.41
N LEU A 544 47.79 16.63 53.40
CA LEU A 544 49.01 16.72 54.21
C LEU A 544 49.23 15.46 55.07
N ILE A 545 48.17 14.89 55.66
CA ILE A 545 48.24 13.63 56.42
C ILE A 545 48.60 12.45 55.51
N TRP A 546 48.07 12.42 54.28
CA TRP A 546 48.40 11.38 53.30
C TRP A 546 49.86 11.46 52.84
N ARG A 547 50.40 12.68 52.64
CA ARG A 547 51.82 12.86 52.32
C ARG A 547 52.76 12.50 53.46
N LEU A 548 52.37 12.72 54.72
CA LEU A 548 53.20 12.40 55.89
C LEU A 548 53.25 10.89 56.21
N LYS A 549 52.36 10.07 55.64
CA LYS A 549 52.34 8.60 55.84
C LYS A 549 53.08 7.79 54.78
N ARG A 550 53.67 8.41 53.76
CA ARG A 550 54.54 7.70 52.80
C ARG A 550 56.01 7.93 53.13
N LYS A 551 56.65 6.92 53.74
CA LYS A 551 58.09 6.70 53.61
C LYS A 551 58.37 5.32 52.99
N PRO A 552 59.47 5.20 52.21
CA PRO A 552 59.72 4.11 51.28
C PRO A 552 60.58 3.00 51.91
N ASN A 553 60.59 1.80 51.33
CA ASN A 553 61.72 0.88 51.44
C ASN A 553 61.83 -0.03 50.21
N ILE A 554 63.09 -0.30 49.84
CA ILE A 554 63.61 -0.94 48.62
C ILE A 554 64.28 -2.28 49.01
N SER A 555 64.36 -3.20 48.04
CA SER A 555 65.37 -4.27 47.81
C SER A 555 64.93 -5.75 47.85
N ALA A 556 64.84 -6.32 46.64
CA ALA A 556 65.50 -7.52 46.06
C ALA A 556 65.65 -8.86 46.83
N GLU A 557 65.16 -9.97 46.22
CA GLU A 557 65.94 -11.12 45.68
C GLU A 557 65.01 -12.22 45.04
N ASN A 558 65.50 -12.94 44.01
CA ASN A 558 64.88 -14.09 43.30
C ASN A 558 65.58 -15.43 43.70
N PRO A 559 65.31 -16.62 43.08
CA PRO A 559 64.16 -17.55 43.08
C PRO A 559 64.59 -18.98 43.59
N PRO A 560 63.82 -20.10 43.41
CA PRO A 560 63.93 -20.91 42.17
C PRO A 560 62.70 -21.77 41.71
N MET A 561 62.54 -21.88 40.39
CA MET A 561 62.40 -23.06 39.48
C MET A 561 61.54 -24.32 39.83
N GLY A 562 60.46 -24.53 39.03
CA GLY A 562 59.80 -25.74 38.42
C GLY A 562 59.72 -27.14 39.12
N PRO A 563 59.00 -28.17 38.57
CA PRO A 563 58.38 -28.35 37.24
C PRO A 563 56.89 -28.85 37.21
N GLY A 564 56.24 -28.87 36.03
CA GLY A 564 54.89 -29.46 35.75
C GLY A 564 54.90 -31.01 35.64
N PRO A 565 54.02 -31.71 34.87
CA PRO A 565 52.79 -31.37 34.14
C PRO A 565 51.63 -32.40 34.37
N THR A 566 50.50 -32.28 33.63
CA THR A 566 49.76 -33.33 32.86
C THR A 566 48.23 -33.21 32.83
N ASN A 567 47.74 -33.15 31.59
CA ASN A 567 46.41 -33.20 31.00
C ASN A 567 45.50 -34.38 31.41
N ALA A 568 44.17 -34.17 31.38
CA ALA A 568 43.17 -34.94 30.59
C ALA A 568 41.75 -34.34 30.75
N PRO A 569 40.85 -34.49 29.76
CA PRO A 569 39.81 -33.51 29.43
C PRO A 569 38.45 -33.80 30.05
N GLY A 570 37.79 -32.76 30.55
CA GLY A 570 36.41 -32.80 31.01
C GLY A 570 35.57 -31.75 30.30
N ASN A 571 34.81 -32.20 29.30
CA ASN A 571 33.51 -31.67 28.85
C ASN A 571 33.40 -30.13 28.79
N GLU A 572 33.87 -29.51 27.69
CA GLU A 572 33.63 -28.09 27.40
C GLU A 572 32.15 -27.84 27.17
N LYS A 573 31.51 -27.35 28.24
CA LYS A 573 30.20 -26.74 28.23
C LYS A 573 30.32 -25.39 27.51
N TYR A 574 29.51 -25.20 26.47
CA TYR A 574 29.49 -24.05 25.56
C TYR A 574 29.71 -22.69 26.27
N HIS A 575 30.67 -21.91 25.76
CA HIS A 575 31.15 -20.61 26.25
C HIS A 575 30.15 -19.43 26.10
N TRP A 576 28.89 -19.69 25.73
CA TRP A 576 27.92 -18.63 25.36
C TRP A 576 26.97 -18.19 26.48
N ASP A 577 27.03 -18.81 27.67
CA ASP A 577 26.14 -18.45 28.80
C ASP A 577 26.47 -17.08 29.42
N HIS A 578 27.64 -16.48 29.14
CA HIS A 578 28.04 -15.19 29.71
C HIS A 578 27.49 -13.95 28.99
N LEU A 579 26.84 -14.10 27.83
CA LEU A 579 26.25 -12.98 27.08
C LEU A 579 24.74 -12.79 27.30
N GLN A 580 24.09 -13.61 28.14
CA GLN A 580 22.66 -13.47 28.46
C GLN A 580 22.30 -12.32 29.42
N LYS A 581 23.23 -11.38 29.65
CA LYS A 581 22.97 -10.17 30.42
C LYS A 581 23.79 -9.03 29.83
N ASN A 582 23.25 -8.37 28.81
CA ASN A 582 23.38 -6.92 28.64
C ASN A 582 22.33 -6.45 27.63
N GLU A 583 21.57 -5.45 28.03
CA GLU A 583 20.63 -4.69 27.23
C GLU A 583 21.34 -4.16 25.96
N ASN A 584 20.64 -4.13 24.81
CA ASN A 584 21.17 -3.70 23.50
C ASN A 584 22.06 -2.45 23.63
N ARG A 585 23.38 -2.62 23.50
CA ARG A 585 24.36 -1.55 23.75
C ARG A 585 24.29 -0.50 22.65
N GLN A 586 24.22 0.77 23.03
CA GLN A 586 24.43 1.86 22.08
C GLN A 586 25.94 2.09 21.88
N PHE A 587 26.38 2.06 20.63
CA PHE A 587 27.76 2.34 20.21
C PHE A 587 27.87 3.76 19.65
N THR A 588 29.01 4.40 19.87
CA THR A 588 29.36 5.64 19.17
C THR A 588 29.89 5.33 17.77
N TYR A 589 29.85 6.29 16.86
CA TYR A 589 30.42 6.09 15.51
C TYR A 589 31.95 5.87 15.57
N GLU A 590 32.65 6.50 16.51
CA GLU A 590 34.07 6.29 16.76
C GLU A 590 34.36 4.86 17.24
N GLU A 591 33.50 4.28 18.07
CA GLU A 591 33.61 2.87 18.45
C GLU A 591 33.44 1.96 17.23
N LEU A 592 32.44 2.22 16.37
CA LEU A 592 32.26 1.45 15.14
C LEU A 592 33.50 1.50 14.25
N GLU A 593 34.06 2.69 14.01
CA GLU A 593 35.29 2.86 13.23
C GLU A 593 36.45 2.06 13.82
N LYS A 594 36.59 2.09 15.16
CA LYS A 594 37.67 1.39 15.86
C LYS A 594 37.57 -0.12 15.70
N PHE A 595 36.39 -0.72 15.92
CA PHE A 595 36.27 -2.18 15.91
C PHE A 595 36.02 -2.77 14.52
N THR A 596 35.74 -1.95 13.50
CA THR A 596 35.64 -2.36 12.08
C THR A 596 36.90 -2.05 11.26
N ASP A 597 37.96 -1.57 11.93
CA ASP A 597 39.19 -1.07 11.29
C ASP A 597 38.89 -0.08 10.14
N ASN A 598 38.14 0.99 10.47
CA ASN A 598 37.64 1.99 9.52
C ASN A 598 36.81 1.37 8.37
N PHE A 599 35.93 0.41 8.70
CA PHE A 599 35.04 -0.26 7.75
C PHE A 599 35.79 -0.94 6.58
N GLN A 600 36.99 -1.50 6.83
CA GLN A 600 37.84 -2.04 5.78
C GLN A 600 37.27 -3.31 5.12
N GLN A 601 36.72 -4.22 5.94
CA GLN A 601 36.27 -5.53 5.48
C GLN A 601 34.76 -5.53 5.20
N LEU A 602 34.38 -5.27 3.95
CA LEU A 602 33.00 -5.41 3.48
C LEU A 602 32.64 -6.89 3.35
N ILE A 603 31.59 -7.32 4.03
CA ILE A 603 31.09 -8.71 4.02
C ILE A 603 29.73 -8.86 3.33
N GLY A 604 29.03 -7.76 3.05
CA GLY A 604 27.79 -7.77 2.28
C GLY A 604 27.35 -6.38 1.83
N GLU A 605 26.65 -6.29 0.70
CA GLU A 605 26.07 -5.05 0.19
C GLU A 605 24.69 -5.35 -0.42
N GLY A 606 23.68 -4.56 -0.05
CA GLY A 606 22.31 -4.75 -0.50
C GLY A 606 21.45 -3.49 -0.39
N GLY A 607 20.14 -3.61 -0.66
CA GLY A 607 19.20 -2.48 -0.65
C GLY A 607 19.05 -1.75 0.68
N PHE A 608 19.48 -2.38 1.78
CA PHE A 608 19.45 -1.83 3.14
C PHE A 608 20.80 -1.31 3.63
N GLY A 609 21.82 -1.25 2.76
CA GLY A 609 23.14 -0.69 3.07
C GLY A 609 24.29 -1.69 2.99
N ARG A 610 25.44 -1.29 3.53
CA ARG A 610 26.69 -2.06 3.52
C ARG A 610 26.94 -2.71 4.87
N VAL A 611 27.40 -3.96 4.87
CA VAL A 611 27.70 -4.73 6.07
C VAL A 611 29.19 -4.98 6.15
N TYR A 612 29.79 -4.62 7.28
CA TYR A 612 31.22 -4.76 7.54
C TYR A 612 31.49 -5.75 8.67
N HIS A 613 32.62 -6.46 8.61
CA HIS A 613 33.11 -7.25 9.73
C HIS A 613 33.69 -6.34 10.81
N GLY A 614 33.57 -6.73 12.07
CA GLY A 614 34.23 -6.06 13.18
C GLY A 614 34.52 -7.01 14.34
N CYS A 615 35.33 -6.54 15.29
CA CYS A 615 35.77 -7.32 16.45
C CYS A 615 35.75 -6.47 17.73
N LEU A 616 34.79 -6.77 18.62
CA LEU A 616 34.61 -6.09 19.90
C LEU A 616 35.69 -6.51 20.93
N GLU A 617 35.80 -5.74 22.02
CA GLU A 617 36.68 -6.06 23.16
C GLU A 617 36.40 -7.48 23.68
N GLY A 618 37.42 -8.33 23.72
CA GLY A 618 37.29 -9.75 24.09
C GLY A 618 37.25 -10.75 22.92
N SER A 619 37.60 -10.33 21.70
CA SER A 619 37.64 -11.18 20.47
C SER A 619 36.26 -11.63 19.99
N THR A 620 35.21 -10.87 20.29
CA THR A 620 33.85 -11.18 19.82
C THR A 620 33.64 -10.60 18.42
N GLU A 621 33.47 -11.47 17.43
CA GLU A 621 33.22 -11.07 16.04
C GLU A 621 31.77 -10.59 15.85
N VAL A 622 31.61 -9.48 15.13
CA VAL A 622 30.34 -8.83 14.85
C VAL A 622 30.19 -8.43 13.38
N ALA A 623 28.95 -8.25 12.95
CA ALA A 623 28.60 -7.68 11.65
C ALA A 623 27.95 -6.31 11.83
N VAL A 624 28.51 -5.27 11.19
CA VAL A 624 28.04 -3.88 11.28
C VAL A 624 27.36 -3.47 9.98
N LYS A 625 26.03 -3.36 10.00
CA LYS A 625 25.21 -2.89 8.89
C LYS A 625 25.08 -1.36 8.96
N MET A 626 25.79 -0.67 8.07
CA MET A 626 25.71 0.77 7.87
C MET A 626 24.57 1.12 6.93
N LEU A 627 23.70 2.05 7.35
CA LEU A 627 22.56 2.48 6.54
C LEU A 627 22.97 3.58 5.56
N SER A 628 22.47 3.47 4.34
CA SER A 628 22.69 4.50 3.31
C SER A 628 21.79 5.71 3.58
N GLY A 629 22.40 6.85 3.97
CA GLY A 629 21.71 8.07 4.39
C GLY A 629 20.90 8.84 3.32
N THR A 630 20.61 8.22 2.17
CA THR A 630 19.99 8.89 1.01
C THR A 630 18.55 8.45 0.71
N SER A 631 17.96 7.47 1.42
CA SER A 631 16.59 6.99 1.14
C SER A 631 15.68 6.96 2.37
N SER A 632 14.41 7.37 2.19
CA SER A 632 13.38 7.26 3.25
C SER A 632 13.08 5.81 3.64
N THR A 633 13.37 4.86 2.75
CA THR A 633 13.20 3.41 2.97
C THR A 633 14.22 2.85 3.97
N GLY A 634 15.47 3.34 3.93
CA GLY A 634 16.53 2.88 4.85
C GLY A 634 16.26 3.22 6.32
N LEU A 635 15.75 4.43 6.60
CA LEU A 635 15.40 4.83 7.97
C LEU A 635 14.22 4.02 8.53
N ASN A 636 13.18 3.80 7.74
CA ASN A 636 12.03 3.00 8.18
C ASN A 636 12.44 1.55 8.47
N GLY A 637 13.35 0.98 7.65
CA GLY A 637 13.85 -0.36 7.89
C GLY A 637 14.73 -0.47 9.13
N PHE A 638 15.58 0.51 9.41
CA PHE A 638 16.32 0.59 10.67
C PHE A 638 15.40 0.54 11.89
N LEU A 639 14.34 1.34 11.86
CA LEU A 639 13.39 1.45 12.98
C LEU A 639 12.62 0.14 13.20
N ALA A 640 12.12 -0.47 12.12
CA ALA A 640 11.45 -1.77 12.17
C ALA A 640 12.37 -2.87 12.73
N GLU A 641 13.64 -2.84 12.34
CA GLU A 641 14.63 -3.82 12.74
C GLU A 641 15.05 -3.66 14.22
N VAL A 642 15.28 -2.44 14.70
CA VAL A 642 15.49 -2.16 16.13
C VAL A 642 14.29 -2.58 16.96
N GLU A 643 13.08 -2.21 16.54
CA GLU A 643 11.86 -2.53 17.29
C GLU A 643 11.61 -4.03 17.37
N SER A 644 11.86 -4.77 16.29
CA SER A 644 11.64 -6.22 16.24
C SER A 644 12.71 -6.95 17.07
N LEU A 645 13.99 -6.67 16.82
CA LEU A 645 15.11 -7.42 17.38
C LEU A 645 15.40 -7.11 18.85
N THR A 646 14.96 -5.96 19.36
CA THR A 646 15.00 -5.69 20.81
C THR A 646 14.04 -6.59 21.59
N LYS A 647 13.00 -7.12 20.95
CA LYS A 647 11.93 -7.93 21.56
C LYS A 647 12.09 -9.44 21.33
N VAL A 648 12.78 -9.87 20.26
CA VAL A 648 12.89 -11.28 19.88
C VAL A 648 14.25 -11.88 20.24
N HIS A 649 14.24 -13.06 20.86
CA HIS A 649 15.44 -13.83 21.17
C HIS A 649 15.17 -15.31 20.89
N HIS A 650 15.80 -15.84 19.83
CA HIS A 650 15.61 -17.23 19.44
C HIS A 650 16.87 -17.79 18.78
N LYS A 651 17.17 -19.08 19.01
CA LYS A 651 18.37 -19.76 18.50
C LYS A 651 18.49 -19.78 16.97
N ASN A 652 17.38 -19.59 16.24
CA ASN A 652 17.33 -19.55 14.78
C ASN A 652 17.01 -18.16 14.22
N LEU A 653 17.20 -17.10 15.01
CA LEU A 653 17.13 -15.71 14.56
C LEU A 653 18.48 -15.04 14.86
N VAL A 654 18.94 -14.16 13.98
CA VAL A 654 20.19 -13.41 14.20
C VAL A 654 19.99 -12.39 15.33
N SER A 655 20.90 -12.41 16.29
CA SER A 655 20.83 -11.59 17.49
C SER A 655 21.42 -10.20 17.23
N LEU A 656 20.69 -9.17 17.64
CA LEU A 656 21.21 -7.80 17.68
C LEU A 656 22.10 -7.64 18.91
N VAL A 657 23.35 -7.22 18.70
CA VAL A 657 24.32 -6.93 19.76
C VAL A 657 24.17 -5.48 20.23
N GLY A 658 23.84 -4.57 19.29
CA GLY A 658 23.65 -3.16 19.59
C GLY A 658 23.38 -2.31 18.36
N TYR A 659 23.37 -0.99 18.54
CA TYR A 659 23.10 -0.04 17.47
C TYR A 659 23.91 1.25 17.64
N CYS A 660 24.07 2.00 16.55
CA CYS A 660 24.62 3.35 16.55
C CYS A 660 23.59 4.30 15.94
N SER A 661 23.37 5.44 16.60
CA SER A 661 22.50 6.50 16.14
C SER A 661 23.10 7.87 16.43
N GLU A 662 24.19 8.21 15.73
CA GLU A 662 24.89 9.49 15.88
C GLU A 662 24.84 10.31 14.60
N LYS A 663 24.27 11.53 14.68
CA LYS A 663 24.15 12.48 13.57
C LYS A 663 23.46 11.85 12.35
N ALA A 664 24.18 11.68 11.24
CA ALA A 664 23.70 11.05 10.01
C ALA A 664 24.17 9.59 9.87
N HIS A 665 24.80 9.01 10.89
CA HIS A 665 25.37 7.67 10.89
C HIS A 665 24.49 6.73 11.71
N LEU A 666 23.65 5.98 11.00
CA LEU A 666 22.82 4.93 11.58
C LEU A 666 23.46 3.57 11.26
N ALA A 667 23.64 2.73 12.28
CA ALA A 667 24.18 1.39 12.10
C ALA A 667 23.56 0.38 13.06
N LEU A 668 23.52 -0.88 12.64
CA LEU A 668 23.10 -2.03 13.45
C LEU A 668 24.26 -3.01 13.58
N VAL A 669 24.48 -3.51 14.79
CA VAL A 669 25.58 -4.43 15.13
C VAL A 669 24.97 -5.78 15.50
N TYR A 670 25.32 -6.82 14.76
CA TYR A 670 24.82 -8.19 14.94
C TYR A 670 25.93 -9.16 15.29
N GLU A 671 25.55 -10.35 15.76
CA GLU A 671 26.47 -11.49 15.78
C GLU A 671 26.99 -11.80 14.37
N TYR A 672 28.28 -12.14 14.25
CA TYR A 672 28.88 -12.52 12.98
C TYR A 672 28.55 -13.96 12.59
N MET A 673 28.05 -14.16 11.36
CA MET A 673 27.68 -15.47 10.82
C MET A 673 28.77 -15.97 9.88
N ALA A 674 29.73 -16.72 10.44
CA ALA A 674 31.00 -17.06 9.80
C ALA A 674 30.91 -17.82 8.46
N ARG A 675 29.81 -18.53 8.18
CA ARG A 675 29.62 -19.27 6.92
C ARG A 675 28.78 -18.52 5.89
N GLY A 676 28.42 -17.26 6.13
CA GLY A 676 27.70 -16.43 5.15
C GLY A 676 26.24 -16.86 4.95
N ASN A 677 25.68 -16.56 3.78
CA ASN A 677 24.25 -16.79 3.47
C ASN A 677 24.01 -18.09 2.68
N LEU A 678 22.82 -18.68 2.81
CA LEU A 678 22.43 -19.93 2.14
C LEU A 678 22.43 -19.80 0.60
N PHE A 679 22.10 -18.64 0.05
CA PHE A 679 22.08 -18.41 -1.40
C PHE A 679 23.45 -18.71 -2.04
N ASP A 680 24.56 -18.25 -1.46
CA ASP A 680 25.90 -18.48 -2.01
C ASP A 680 26.32 -19.95 -1.94
N HIS A 681 25.94 -20.66 -0.87
CA HIS A 681 26.14 -22.11 -0.74
C HIS A 681 25.39 -22.89 -1.83
N LEU A 682 24.13 -22.51 -2.09
CA LEU A 682 23.33 -23.08 -3.17
C LEU A 682 23.81 -22.66 -4.56
N ARG A 683 24.89 -21.88 -4.72
CA ARG A 683 25.47 -21.54 -6.03
C ARG A 683 26.94 -21.93 -6.15
N GLY A 684 27.50 -22.62 -5.15
CA GLY A 684 28.91 -23.01 -5.13
C GLY A 684 29.87 -21.82 -5.03
N LYS A 685 29.39 -20.67 -4.52
CA LYS A 685 30.17 -19.44 -4.35
C LYS A 685 30.70 -19.25 -2.94
N ALA A 686 30.34 -20.13 -2.01
CA ALA A 686 30.77 -20.04 -0.61
C ALA A 686 32.29 -20.26 -0.46
N ALA A 687 32.89 -19.54 0.49
CA ALA A 687 34.29 -19.71 0.85
C ALA A 687 34.56 -21.17 1.27
N GLY A 688 35.39 -21.87 0.49
CA GLY A 688 35.74 -23.29 0.72
C GLY A 688 35.20 -24.26 -0.34
N GLY A 689 34.28 -23.84 -1.22
CA GLY A 689 33.82 -24.66 -2.36
C GLY A 689 33.03 -25.93 -2.00
N GLU A 690 32.71 -26.14 -0.71
CA GLU A 690 31.94 -27.30 -0.25
C GLU A 690 30.46 -27.12 -0.57
N THR A 691 29.91 -28.02 -1.38
CA THR A 691 28.46 -28.10 -1.66
C THR A 691 27.74 -28.74 -0.48
N LEU A 692 26.69 -28.08 0.04
CA LEU A 692 25.88 -28.65 1.13
C LEU A 692 25.20 -29.95 0.67
N ASN A 693 25.43 -31.03 1.42
CA ASN A 693 24.73 -32.30 1.23
C ASN A 693 23.24 -32.16 1.61
N TRP A 694 22.44 -33.17 1.26
CA TRP A 694 20.99 -33.11 1.46
C TRP A 694 20.58 -33.03 2.93
N ALA A 695 21.19 -33.83 3.81
CA ALA A 695 20.92 -33.81 5.25
C ALA A 695 21.12 -32.41 5.87
N ILE A 696 22.22 -31.73 5.50
CA ILE A 696 22.50 -30.36 5.96
C ILE A 696 21.48 -29.38 5.39
N ARG A 697 21.10 -29.51 4.12
CA ARG A 697 20.06 -28.65 3.51
C ARG A 697 18.73 -28.76 4.25
N VAL A 698 18.27 -29.97 4.56
CA VAL A 698 17.03 -30.18 5.32
C VAL A 698 17.15 -29.63 6.74
N ARG A 699 18.31 -29.77 7.39
CA ARG A 699 18.56 -29.20 8.72
C ARG A 699 18.54 -27.67 8.72
N VAL A 700 19.13 -27.04 7.70
CA VAL A 700 19.07 -25.57 7.50
C VAL A 700 17.62 -25.10 7.28
N LEU A 701 16.85 -25.81 6.46
CA LEU A 701 15.43 -25.53 6.26
C LEU A 701 14.65 -25.66 7.56
N LEU A 702 14.91 -26.70 8.34
CA LEU A 702 14.25 -26.94 9.63
C LEU A 702 14.57 -25.83 10.64
N ASP A 703 15.82 -25.41 10.74
CA ASP A 703 16.26 -24.30 11.57
C ASP A 703 15.55 -22.99 11.19
N ALA A 704 15.53 -22.64 9.90
CA ALA A 704 14.84 -21.46 9.42
C ALA A 704 13.32 -21.54 9.69
N ALA A 705 12.69 -22.69 9.44
CA ALA A 705 11.28 -22.90 9.72
C ALA A 705 10.93 -22.72 11.21
N GLN A 706 11.81 -23.19 12.12
CA GLN A 706 11.65 -22.97 13.56
C GLN A 706 11.76 -21.49 13.94
N GLY A 707 12.69 -20.76 13.32
CA GLY A 707 12.80 -19.30 13.51
C GLY A 707 11.54 -18.56 13.08
N LEU A 708 10.98 -18.93 11.93
CA LEU A 708 9.78 -18.28 11.39
C LEU A 708 8.50 -18.66 12.18
N ASP A 709 8.37 -19.92 12.61
CA ASP A 709 7.29 -20.36 13.51
C ASP A 709 7.31 -19.59 14.85
N TYR A 710 8.52 -19.34 15.40
CA TYR A 710 8.68 -18.51 16.59
C TYR A 710 8.22 -17.06 16.35
N LEU A 711 8.48 -16.47 15.18
CA LEU A 711 7.99 -15.13 14.85
C LEU A 711 6.45 -15.10 14.75
N HIS A 712 5.84 -16.13 14.16
CA HIS A 712 4.38 -16.19 13.97
C HIS A 712 3.62 -16.53 15.25
N LYS A 713 4.14 -17.42 16.12
CA LYS A 713 3.41 -17.97 17.28
C LYS A 713 4.15 -17.91 18.61
N GLY A 714 5.47 -17.79 18.60
CA GLY A 714 6.31 -17.75 19.81
C GLY A 714 6.43 -16.37 20.46
N CYS A 715 6.06 -15.30 19.73
CA CYS A 715 6.07 -13.94 20.22
C CYS A 715 4.71 -13.55 20.82
N ASN A 716 4.69 -12.64 21.80
CA ASN A 716 3.44 -12.14 22.40
C ASN A 716 2.51 -11.46 21.37
N ARG A 717 3.09 -11.00 20.26
CA ARG A 717 2.38 -10.54 19.06
C ARG A 717 3.10 -11.12 17.86
N SER A 718 2.34 -11.63 16.90
CA SER A 718 2.90 -12.22 15.68
C SER A 718 3.69 -11.18 14.90
N ILE A 719 4.90 -11.57 14.46
CA ILE A 719 5.79 -10.75 13.65
C ILE A 719 5.85 -11.40 12.25
N ILE A 720 5.52 -10.63 11.22
CA ILE A 720 5.66 -11.04 9.82
C ILE A 720 6.99 -10.49 9.30
N HIS A 721 7.84 -11.35 8.76
CA HIS A 721 9.19 -11.01 8.30
C HIS A 721 9.21 -10.22 6.99
N ARG A 722 8.34 -10.59 6.03
CA ARG A 722 8.13 -9.95 4.71
C ARG A 722 9.24 -10.07 3.67
N ASP A 723 10.46 -10.43 4.08
CA ASP A 723 11.59 -10.64 3.16
C ASP A 723 12.31 -11.98 3.40
N VAL A 724 11.55 -13.06 3.57
CA VAL A 724 12.12 -14.41 3.71
C VAL A 724 12.68 -14.87 2.37
N LYS A 725 14.00 -15.09 2.31
CA LYS A 725 14.73 -15.53 1.11
C LYS A 725 16.05 -16.20 1.49
N THR A 726 16.65 -16.94 0.56
CA THR A 726 17.91 -17.66 0.79
C THR A 726 19.10 -16.75 1.14
N SER A 727 19.11 -15.49 0.72
CA SER A 727 20.15 -14.53 1.11
C SER A 727 19.98 -13.95 2.53
N ASN A 728 18.80 -14.08 3.12
CA ASN A 728 18.49 -13.66 4.50
C ASN A 728 18.54 -14.83 5.50
N ILE A 729 18.93 -16.03 5.05
CA ILE A 729 19.19 -17.19 5.92
C ILE A 729 20.70 -17.34 6.04
N LEU A 730 21.25 -16.99 7.21
CA LEU A 730 22.68 -16.98 7.48
C LEU A 730 23.11 -18.24 8.24
N LEU A 731 24.34 -18.69 7.99
CA LEU A 731 24.89 -19.92 8.53
C LEU A 731 26.03 -19.63 9.51
N GLY A 732 25.92 -20.18 10.71
CA GLY A 732 26.97 -20.10 11.73
C GLY A 732 28.13 -21.06 11.44
N GLN A 733 29.14 -21.07 12.31
CA GLN A 733 30.33 -21.93 12.16
C GLN A 733 29.98 -23.43 12.05
N SER A 734 28.95 -23.86 12.78
CA SER A 734 28.40 -25.23 12.82
C SER A 734 27.35 -25.52 11.74
N LEU A 735 27.17 -24.62 10.75
CA LEU A 735 26.09 -24.67 9.76
C LEU A 735 24.67 -24.57 10.34
N GLN A 736 24.53 -24.12 11.59
CA GLN A 736 23.23 -23.75 12.17
C GLN A 736 22.66 -22.54 11.44
N ALA A 737 21.38 -22.59 11.07
CA ALA A 737 20.76 -21.51 10.31
C ALA A 737 20.04 -20.50 11.21
N LYS A 738 20.20 -19.21 10.88
CA LYS A 738 19.49 -18.10 11.51
C LYS A 738 18.90 -17.16 10.47
N ILE A 739 17.66 -16.74 10.67
CA ILE A 739 17.00 -15.72 9.83
C ILE A 739 17.52 -14.34 10.23
N ALA A 740 17.86 -13.54 9.23
CA ALA A 740 18.38 -12.18 9.34
C ALA A 740 17.53 -11.17 8.55
N ASP A 741 17.84 -9.89 8.73
CA ASP A 741 17.28 -8.74 7.99
C ASP A 741 15.79 -8.50 8.23
N PHE A 742 15.49 -7.93 9.40
CA PHE A 742 14.13 -7.54 9.80
C PHE A 742 13.74 -6.15 9.30
N GLY A 743 14.49 -5.59 8.35
CA GLY A 743 14.25 -4.23 7.85
C GLY A 743 12.90 -4.01 7.17
N LEU A 744 12.16 -5.07 6.85
CA LEU A 744 10.78 -4.96 6.32
C LEU A 744 9.72 -5.51 7.27
N SER A 745 10.08 -6.01 8.46
CA SER A 745 9.17 -6.74 9.33
C SER A 745 8.01 -5.85 9.83
N ARG A 746 6.89 -6.51 10.20
CA ARG A 746 5.74 -5.85 10.83
C ARG A 746 5.18 -6.70 11.95
N THR A 747 4.73 -6.04 13.01
CA THR A 747 4.09 -6.68 14.17
C THR A 747 2.60 -6.35 14.18
N TYR A 748 1.75 -7.34 14.45
CA TYR A 748 0.31 -7.08 14.61
C TYR A 748 0.01 -6.12 15.77
N LEU A 749 -1.01 -5.27 15.62
CA LEU A 749 -1.37 -4.27 16.64
C LEU A 749 -2.33 -4.83 17.69
N SER A 750 -3.09 -5.88 17.36
CA SER A 750 -3.95 -6.63 18.29
C SER A 750 -4.15 -8.09 17.86
N ASP A 751 -4.51 -8.97 18.80
CA ASP A 751 -4.76 -10.40 18.55
C ASP A 751 -6.03 -10.67 17.71
N THR A 752 -6.84 -9.63 17.47
CA THR A 752 -8.09 -9.70 16.69
C THR A 752 -7.90 -9.37 15.21
N GLN A 753 -6.70 -8.95 14.80
CA GLN A 753 -6.41 -8.61 13.40
C GLN A 753 -6.16 -9.88 12.58
N SER A 754 -6.92 -10.06 11.49
CA SER A 754 -6.70 -11.17 10.54
C SER A 754 -5.65 -10.86 9.48
N HIS A 755 -5.43 -9.57 9.17
CA HIS A 755 -4.48 -9.10 8.16
C HIS A 755 -3.98 -7.68 8.48
N MET A 756 -2.84 -7.29 7.90
CA MET A 756 -2.32 -5.92 7.95
C MET A 756 -2.29 -5.32 6.54
N SER A 757 -2.74 -4.07 6.39
CA SER A 757 -2.57 -3.34 5.12
C SER A 757 -1.18 -2.71 5.05
N ALA A 758 -0.42 -3.00 4.00
CA ALA A 758 0.94 -2.50 3.83
C ALA A 758 1.30 -2.29 2.35
N THR A 759 2.07 -1.24 2.04
CA THR A 759 2.68 -1.08 0.72
C THR A 759 3.47 -2.34 0.36
N VAL A 760 3.26 -2.85 -0.85
CA VAL A 760 3.95 -4.04 -1.35
C VAL A 760 5.46 -3.81 -1.31
N ALA A 761 6.16 -4.62 -0.52
CA ALA A 761 7.61 -4.61 -0.39
C ALA A 761 8.09 -6.03 -0.11
N GLY A 762 9.27 -6.37 -0.64
CA GLY A 762 9.87 -7.70 -0.56
C GLY A 762 10.72 -7.97 -1.81
N SER A 763 11.38 -9.13 -1.85
CA SER A 763 12.24 -9.51 -2.97
C SER A 763 11.46 -10.19 -4.10
N MET A 764 11.59 -9.68 -5.32
CA MET A 764 10.92 -10.23 -6.52
C MET A 764 11.23 -11.73 -6.67
N GLY A 765 10.18 -12.54 -6.85
CA GLY A 765 10.27 -14.02 -6.88
C GLY A 765 9.95 -14.69 -5.54
N TYR A 766 9.92 -13.96 -4.43
CA TYR A 766 9.48 -14.46 -3.12
C TYR A 766 8.14 -13.85 -2.68
N ILE A 767 7.76 -12.72 -3.27
CA ILE A 767 6.52 -12.01 -2.91
C ILE A 767 5.30 -12.89 -3.17
N ASP A 768 4.49 -13.06 -2.12
CA ASP A 768 3.18 -13.70 -2.17
C ASP A 768 2.26 -13.02 -3.20
N PRO A 769 1.69 -13.76 -4.18
CA PRO A 769 0.84 -13.19 -5.21
C PRO A 769 -0.46 -12.59 -4.65
N GLU A 770 -1.02 -13.14 -3.58
CA GLU A 770 -2.22 -12.60 -2.94
C GLU A 770 -1.89 -11.28 -2.23
N TYR A 771 -0.77 -11.23 -1.52
CA TYR A 771 -0.26 -9.99 -0.93
C TYR A 771 0.05 -8.93 -2.00
N TYR A 772 0.66 -9.33 -3.12
CA TYR A 772 0.95 -8.42 -4.24
C TYR A 772 -0.33 -7.80 -4.83
N GLN A 773 -1.41 -8.58 -4.93
CA GLN A 773 -2.68 -8.14 -5.49
C GLN A 773 -3.53 -7.33 -4.52
N THR A 774 -3.59 -7.73 -3.25
CA THR A 774 -4.52 -7.17 -2.26
C THR A 774 -3.89 -6.07 -1.39
N GLY A 775 -2.56 -6.04 -1.28
CA GLY A 775 -1.84 -5.23 -0.29
C GLY A 775 -2.02 -5.73 1.16
N TRP A 776 -2.69 -6.87 1.35
CA TRP A 776 -2.90 -7.47 2.66
C TRP A 776 -1.79 -8.45 2.97
N ILE A 777 -1.11 -8.22 4.09
CA ILE A 777 -0.07 -9.10 4.56
C ILE A 777 -0.51 -9.90 5.78
N THR A 778 -0.18 -11.19 5.76
CA THR A 778 -0.50 -12.17 6.80
C THR A 778 0.69 -13.08 7.06
N GLU A 779 0.63 -13.88 8.13
CA GLU A 779 1.60 -14.96 8.38
C GLU A 779 1.78 -15.87 7.14
N SER A 780 0.69 -16.10 6.40
CA SER A 780 0.69 -16.90 5.17
C SER A 780 1.52 -16.30 4.03
N SER A 781 1.84 -15.01 4.08
CA SER A 781 2.74 -14.38 3.09
C SER A 781 4.21 -14.77 3.31
N ASP A 782 4.62 -14.94 4.57
CA ASP A 782 5.93 -15.50 4.91
C ASP A 782 6.00 -17.00 4.58
N VAL A 783 4.89 -17.73 4.77
CA VAL A 783 4.77 -19.15 4.39
C VAL A 783 5.01 -19.32 2.89
N TYR A 784 4.41 -18.47 2.04
CA TYR A 784 4.65 -18.50 0.60
C TYR A 784 6.13 -18.25 0.26
N SER A 785 6.72 -17.21 0.84
CA SER A 785 8.13 -16.87 0.65
C SER A 785 9.06 -18.02 1.06
N PHE A 786 8.76 -18.68 2.19
CA PHE A 786 9.48 -19.87 2.65
C PHE A 786 9.26 -21.08 1.74
N GLY A 787 8.08 -21.22 1.14
CA GLY A 787 7.80 -22.21 0.09
C GLY A 787 8.74 -22.06 -1.12
N VAL A 788 9.02 -20.83 -1.54
CA VAL A 788 10.03 -20.56 -2.59
C VAL A 788 11.44 -20.96 -2.15
N VAL A 789 11.82 -20.68 -0.89
CA VAL A 789 13.11 -21.11 -0.32
C VAL A 789 13.27 -22.63 -0.35
N LEU A 790 12.21 -23.38 0.01
CA LEU A 790 12.21 -24.84 -0.05
C LEU A 790 12.49 -25.36 -1.48
N LEU A 791 11.84 -24.75 -2.49
CA LEU A 791 12.07 -25.10 -3.90
C LEU A 791 13.49 -24.76 -4.37
N GLU A 792 14.05 -23.62 -3.98
CA GLU A 792 15.43 -23.28 -4.30
C GLU A 792 16.43 -24.26 -3.68
N VAL A 793 16.18 -24.71 -2.44
CA VAL A 793 17.07 -25.66 -1.75
C VAL A 793 17.01 -27.05 -2.38
N ALA A 794 15.83 -27.49 -2.81
CA ALA A 794 15.63 -28.76 -3.50
C ALA A 794 16.28 -28.76 -4.90
N THR A 795 16.07 -27.69 -5.66
CA THR A 795 16.47 -27.61 -7.08
C THR A 795 17.87 -27.03 -7.30
N GLY A 796 18.37 -26.20 -6.39
CA GLY A 796 19.55 -25.39 -6.65
C GLY A 796 19.34 -24.32 -7.73
N GLU A 797 18.10 -24.05 -8.17
CA GLU A 797 17.76 -23.03 -9.17
C GLU A 797 17.38 -21.67 -8.53
N LEU A 798 17.36 -20.61 -9.35
CA LEU A 798 16.87 -19.28 -8.94
C LEU A 798 15.33 -19.21 -8.98
N PRO A 799 14.69 -18.38 -8.13
CA PRO A 799 13.23 -18.25 -8.11
C PRO A 799 12.66 -17.80 -9.46
N ILE A 800 13.39 -16.92 -10.16
CA ILE A 800 13.05 -16.44 -11.50
C ILE A 800 14.22 -16.73 -12.43
N LEU A 801 13.95 -17.45 -13.52
CA LEU A 801 14.89 -17.66 -14.61
C LEU A 801 14.34 -16.99 -15.87
N GLN A 802 15.16 -16.16 -16.52
CA GLN A 802 14.76 -15.50 -17.77
C GLN A 802 14.37 -16.55 -18.83
N GLY A 803 13.22 -16.33 -19.48
CA GLY A 803 12.66 -17.23 -20.49
C GLY A 803 11.99 -18.50 -19.95
N HIS A 804 12.17 -18.84 -18.66
CA HIS A 804 11.66 -20.08 -18.06
C HIS A 804 10.64 -19.84 -16.92
N GLY A 805 10.37 -18.58 -16.58
CA GLY A 805 9.32 -18.19 -15.64
C GLY A 805 9.69 -18.39 -14.17
N HIS A 806 8.68 -18.57 -13.32
CA HIS A 806 8.81 -18.71 -11.86
C HIS A 806 9.04 -20.16 -11.43
N ILE A 807 9.88 -20.39 -10.43
CA ILE A 807 10.27 -21.73 -9.94
C ILE A 807 9.07 -22.61 -9.55
N VAL A 808 8.02 -22.02 -8.96
CA VAL A 808 6.78 -22.73 -8.61
C VAL A 808 6.13 -23.37 -9.84
N GLN A 809 6.10 -22.66 -10.97
CA GLN A 809 5.51 -23.19 -12.21
C GLN A 809 6.40 -24.27 -12.83
N ARG A 810 7.72 -24.08 -12.81
CA ARG A 810 8.69 -25.08 -13.32
C ARG A 810 8.60 -26.39 -12.53
N VAL A 811 8.62 -26.31 -11.20
CA VAL A 811 8.53 -27.51 -10.35
C VAL A 811 7.17 -28.20 -10.49
N LYS A 812 6.05 -27.46 -10.64
CA LYS A 812 4.75 -28.08 -10.96
C LYS A 812 4.78 -28.90 -12.25
N GLN A 813 5.52 -28.45 -13.27
CA GLN A 813 5.71 -29.21 -14.51
C GLN A 813 6.57 -30.46 -14.29
N TYR A 814 7.66 -30.36 -13.52
CA TYR A 814 8.50 -31.51 -13.20
C TYR A 814 7.76 -32.58 -12.37
N VAL A 815 6.96 -32.15 -11.39
CA VAL A 815 6.14 -33.06 -10.57
C VAL A 815 5.11 -33.79 -11.44
N ALA A 816 4.54 -33.15 -12.46
CA ALA A 816 3.62 -33.80 -13.39
C ALA A 816 4.26 -34.92 -14.22
N VAL A 817 5.59 -34.88 -14.42
CA VAL A 817 6.36 -35.95 -15.08
C VAL A 817 6.63 -37.13 -14.11
N GLY A 818 6.60 -36.89 -12.80
CA GLY A 818 6.70 -37.93 -11.77
C GLY A 818 8.11 -38.42 -11.46
N ASP A 819 9.16 -37.74 -11.93
CA ASP A 819 10.55 -38.07 -11.62
C ASP A 819 11.17 -37.00 -10.70
N ILE A 820 11.44 -37.36 -9.44
CA ILE A 820 12.09 -36.45 -8.48
C ILE A 820 13.52 -36.09 -8.90
N ARG A 821 14.18 -36.91 -9.71
CA ARG A 821 15.56 -36.68 -10.15
C ARG A 821 15.66 -35.50 -11.10
N SER A 822 14.58 -35.15 -11.81
CA SER A 822 14.55 -33.95 -12.64
C SER A 822 14.30 -32.68 -11.82
N ILE A 823 13.97 -32.80 -10.53
CA ILE A 823 13.78 -31.67 -9.61
C ILE A 823 15.04 -31.46 -8.78
N ALA A 824 15.69 -32.54 -8.34
CA ALA A 824 16.82 -32.45 -7.43
C ALA A 824 18.02 -31.73 -8.05
N ASP A 825 18.67 -30.89 -7.25
CA ASP A 825 19.92 -30.22 -7.60
C ASP A 825 20.98 -31.22 -8.06
N GLU A 826 21.43 -31.06 -9.31
CA GLU A 826 22.41 -31.95 -9.95
C GLU A 826 23.69 -32.12 -9.12
N ARG A 827 24.07 -31.10 -8.34
CA ARG A 827 25.28 -31.15 -7.48
C ARG A 827 25.16 -32.11 -6.32
N LEU A 828 23.95 -32.51 -5.93
CA LEU A 828 23.75 -33.58 -4.95
C LEU A 828 24.18 -34.94 -5.50
N SER A 829 24.36 -35.09 -6.82
CA SER A 829 24.84 -36.31 -7.47
C SER A 829 24.05 -37.57 -7.09
N GLY A 830 22.73 -37.41 -6.87
CA GLY A 830 21.84 -38.50 -6.43
C GLY A 830 21.99 -38.92 -4.95
N ASN A 831 22.79 -38.22 -4.15
CA ASN A 831 23.02 -38.53 -2.75
C ASN A 831 21.97 -37.88 -1.83
N TYR A 832 20.74 -38.38 -1.92
CA TYR A 832 19.60 -37.99 -1.09
C TYR A 832 18.56 -39.11 -1.05
N ASP A 833 17.79 -39.20 0.03
CA ASP A 833 16.60 -40.04 0.10
C ASP A 833 15.47 -39.44 -0.74
N VAL A 834 14.90 -40.27 -1.63
CA VAL A 834 13.86 -39.85 -2.56
C VAL A 834 12.59 -39.41 -1.82
N ASN A 835 12.22 -40.09 -0.73
CA ASN A 835 11.02 -39.74 0.04
C ASN A 835 11.26 -38.46 0.84
N SER A 836 12.46 -38.28 1.39
CA SER A 836 12.89 -37.03 2.04
C SER A 836 12.76 -35.83 1.10
N MET A 837 13.30 -35.94 -0.13
CA MET A 837 13.19 -34.90 -1.17
C MET A 837 11.74 -34.65 -1.59
N TRP A 838 10.97 -35.72 -1.82
CA TRP A 838 9.55 -35.61 -2.20
C TRP A 838 8.75 -34.86 -1.13
N LYS A 839 9.00 -35.16 0.14
CA LYS A 839 8.38 -34.49 1.29
C LYS A 839 8.63 -32.98 1.27
N VAL A 840 9.88 -32.56 1.00
CA VAL A 840 10.26 -31.14 0.91
C VAL A 840 9.55 -30.45 -0.26
N VAL A 841 9.50 -31.09 -1.44
CA VAL A 841 8.83 -30.54 -2.62
C VAL A 841 7.32 -30.43 -2.40
N GLU A 842 6.70 -31.43 -1.80
CA GLU A 842 5.26 -31.45 -1.51
C GLU A 842 4.86 -30.33 -0.55
N ILE A 843 5.57 -30.18 0.57
CA ILE A 843 5.30 -29.08 1.52
C ILE A 843 5.58 -27.72 0.88
N ALA A 844 6.60 -27.60 0.03
CA ALA A 844 6.87 -26.36 -0.71
C ALA A 844 5.75 -25.96 -1.66
N LEU A 845 5.14 -26.92 -2.36
CA LEU A 845 3.99 -26.66 -3.23
C LEU A 845 2.74 -26.26 -2.43
N MET A 846 2.50 -26.88 -1.27
CA MET A 846 1.41 -26.46 -0.36
C MET A 846 1.64 -25.05 0.19
N CYS A 847 2.89 -24.70 0.55
CA CYS A 847 3.25 -23.35 0.96
C CYS A 847 3.04 -22.31 -0.14
N THR A 848 3.18 -22.69 -1.41
CA THR A 848 3.09 -21.78 -2.58
C THR A 848 1.73 -21.80 -3.27
N GLU A 849 0.68 -22.28 -2.58
CA GLU A 849 -0.70 -22.17 -3.06
C GLU A 849 -1.11 -20.70 -3.27
N SER A 850 -1.90 -20.45 -4.32
CA SER A 850 -2.28 -19.08 -4.68
C SER A 850 -3.21 -18.43 -3.66
N VAL A 851 -3.96 -19.22 -2.91
CA VAL A 851 -4.87 -18.77 -1.85
C VAL A 851 -4.23 -18.99 -0.48
N ALA A 852 -4.02 -17.92 0.28
CA ALA A 852 -3.36 -17.91 1.59
C ALA A 852 -4.02 -18.84 2.61
N ALA A 853 -5.35 -18.96 2.58
CA ALA A 853 -6.10 -19.84 3.48
C ALA A 853 -5.86 -21.34 3.25
N ARG A 854 -5.28 -21.73 2.10
CA ARG A 854 -4.92 -23.12 1.78
C ARG A 854 -3.48 -23.46 2.15
N ARG A 855 -2.68 -22.46 2.54
CA ARG A 855 -1.28 -22.66 2.92
C ARG A 855 -1.22 -23.22 4.34
N PRO A 856 -0.25 -24.12 4.62
CA PRO A 856 -0.05 -24.64 5.96
C PRO A 856 0.50 -23.58 6.91
N SER A 857 0.36 -23.80 8.22
CA SER A 857 1.10 -23.01 9.22
C SER A 857 2.58 -23.40 9.26
N MET A 858 3.45 -22.51 9.73
CA MET A 858 4.88 -22.84 9.89
C MET A 858 5.12 -24.01 10.85
N ALA A 859 4.31 -24.18 11.90
CA ALA A 859 4.34 -25.38 12.75
C ALA A 859 4.13 -26.68 11.96
N THR A 860 3.23 -26.68 10.96
CA THR A 860 3.01 -27.83 10.07
C THR A 860 4.23 -28.06 9.18
N VAL A 861 4.80 -26.98 8.62
CA VAL A 861 6.03 -27.05 7.82
C VAL A 861 7.19 -27.63 8.63
N VAL A 862 7.37 -27.19 9.88
CA VAL A 862 8.38 -27.73 10.81
C VAL A 862 8.18 -29.23 11.05
N ALA A 863 6.94 -29.70 11.23
CA ALA A 863 6.64 -31.12 11.40
C ALA A 863 7.04 -31.93 10.16
N GLN A 864 6.68 -31.47 8.96
CA GLN A 864 7.02 -32.14 7.70
C GLN A 864 8.55 -32.19 7.46
N LEU A 865 9.27 -31.11 7.79
CA LEU A 865 10.73 -31.07 7.67
C LEU A 865 11.43 -32.00 8.68
N LYS A 866 10.89 -32.19 9.89
CA LYS A 866 11.40 -33.19 10.84
C LYS A 866 11.26 -34.61 10.31
N GLU A 867 10.13 -34.93 9.70
CA GLU A 867 9.92 -36.23 9.06
C GLU A 867 10.87 -36.43 7.87
N SER A 868 11.05 -35.40 7.03
CA SER A 868 12.01 -35.42 5.91
C SER A 868 13.45 -35.66 6.39
N LEU A 869 13.85 -35.02 7.49
CA LEU A 869 15.18 -35.20 8.06
C LEU A 869 15.37 -36.63 8.62
N ALA A 870 14.36 -37.16 9.32
CA ALA A 870 14.42 -38.51 9.87
C ALA A 870 14.57 -39.59 8.78
N LEU A 871 13.93 -39.39 7.62
CA LEU A 871 14.08 -40.28 6.45
C LEU A 871 15.52 -40.26 5.91
N GLU A 872 16.15 -39.09 5.86
CA GLU A 872 17.54 -38.94 5.40
C GLU A 872 18.54 -39.53 6.41
N GLU A 873 18.36 -39.27 7.70
CA GLU A 873 19.22 -39.81 8.77
C GLU A 873 19.13 -41.35 8.81
N ALA A 874 17.94 -41.94 8.60
CA ALA A 874 17.78 -43.38 8.49
C ALA A 874 18.50 -43.99 7.27
N ARG A 875 18.63 -43.24 6.17
CA ARG A 875 19.41 -43.66 4.99
C ARG A 875 20.90 -43.70 5.29
N GLU A 876 21.43 -42.70 6.01
CA GLU A 876 22.84 -42.63 6.41
C GLU A 876 23.20 -43.77 7.39
N ASP A 877 22.32 -44.08 8.36
CA ASP A 877 22.51 -45.18 9.30
C ASP A 877 22.38 -46.57 8.65
N GLY A 878 21.47 -46.74 7.69
CA GLY A 878 21.31 -47.97 6.92
C GLY A 878 22.51 -48.29 6.02
N GLY A 879 23.21 -47.27 5.52
CA GLY A 879 24.44 -47.40 4.74
C GLY A 879 25.65 -47.90 5.56
N LEU A 880 25.68 -47.61 6.86
CA LEU A 880 26.73 -48.08 7.77
C LEU A 880 26.56 -49.56 8.14
N HIS A 881 25.33 -50.07 8.22
CA HIS A 881 25.06 -51.48 8.50
C HIS A 881 25.19 -52.40 7.26
N ALA A 882 24.98 -51.87 6.05
CA ALA A 882 25.06 -52.65 4.80
C ALA A 882 26.48 -53.10 4.40
N ASN A 883 27.54 -52.54 5.02
CA ASN A 883 28.93 -52.98 4.77
C ASN A 883 29.37 -54.19 5.62
N SER A 884 28.45 -54.87 6.32
CA SER A 884 28.78 -56.00 7.22
C SER A 884 28.00 -57.30 6.99
N ALA A 885 27.19 -57.43 5.94
CA ALA A 885 26.57 -58.71 5.59
C ALA A 885 26.50 -58.89 4.07
N GLY A 886 27.33 -59.81 3.57
CA GLY A 886 27.25 -60.31 2.20
C GLY A 886 26.10 -61.31 2.02
N ASP A 887 25.65 -61.36 0.78
CA ASP A 887 24.88 -62.39 0.08
C ASP A 887 23.35 -62.55 0.24
N ALA A 888 22.75 -62.73 -0.96
CA ALA A 888 21.48 -63.38 -1.33
C ALA A 888 20.18 -62.56 -1.46
N VAL A 889 19.98 -62.03 -2.68
CA VAL A 889 18.79 -62.12 -3.58
C VAL A 889 17.38 -62.26 -2.97
N ALA A 890 16.49 -61.30 -3.27
CA ALA A 890 15.21 -61.54 -3.99
C ALA A 890 14.51 -60.22 -4.37
N MET A 891 14.19 -60.05 -5.65
CA MET A 891 13.23 -59.06 -6.15
C MET A 891 11.78 -59.55 -5.94
N LEU A 892 10.86 -58.63 -5.60
CA LEU A 892 9.56 -58.35 -6.26
C LEU A 892 8.69 -57.38 -5.40
N PRO A 893 7.65 -56.72 -5.96
CA PRO A 893 7.46 -55.27 -5.90
C PRO A 893 6.23 -54.84 -5.09
N THR A 894 6.14 -53.56 -4.74
CA THR A 894 4.87 -52.94 -4.34
C THR A 894 4.67 -51.60 -5.03
N THR A 895 3.86 -51.65 -6.09
CA THR A 895 3.05 -50.55 -6.63
C THR A 895 2.10 -50.00 -5.58
N PHE A 896 2.06 -48.68 -5.36
CA PHE A 896 0.82 -47.93 -5.14
C PHE A 896 1.08 -46.46 -5.50
N GLY A 897 0.57 -46.04 -6.67
CA GLY A 897 0.45 -44.64 -7.04
C GLY A 897 -0.71 -43.95 -6.30
N PRO A 898 -0.78 -42.61 -6.34
CA PRO A 898 -1.77 -41.85 -5.60
C PRO A 898 -3.16 -41.94 -6.27
N SER A 899 -4.17 -42.18 -5.43
CA SER A 899 -5.58 -42.16 -5.82
C SER A 899 -6.02 -40.73 -6.08
N ALA A 900 -6.59 -40.49 -7.25
CA ALA A 900 -7.33 -39.28 -7.57
C ALA A 900 -8.54 -39.11 -6.63
N ARG A 901 -8.67 -37.94 -6.01
CA ARG A 901 -9.91 -37.17 -5.86
C ARG A 901 -9.64 -35.78 -5.32
#